data_AF-A0A850GT08-F1
#
_entry.id   AF-A0A850GT08-F1
#
_cell.length_a   1.000
_cell.length_b   1.000
_cell.length_c   1.000
_cell.angle_alpha   90.00
_cell.angle_beta   90.00
_cell.angle_gamma   90.00
#
_symmetry.space_group_name_H-M   'P 1'
#
loop_
_entity.id
_entity.type
_entity.pdbx_description
1 polymer ?
#
loop_
_entity_poly.entity_id
_entity_poly.type
_entity_poly.pdbx_seq_one_letter_code
_entity_poly.pdbx_strand_id
1 'polypeptide(L)'
;MALSPTPVPRRLRVRVSLLASLLATTTTLAAATAGCVRGGGRSEVPGAKLVADGWIDASTMGEATLADPDRLAALAEAGPQGRVIRLDRLLDLYDAARFAEDREARESLWIALGGNTSTRGIDASREVVLRLLDEAYRLDDLAASDPAALDDDARSFVADAIMLLSTDMFLPDSAEALITQTLAYRVLTEQGHPRIADNAHWRLYDHVRGVLEGAVDIGPQLRDEIAVHALYAEREDISAWLEDRAPHAQPPLPEPAALWTVLARHRDALAEIPRWQGVVASRAAAEAELRETTLALLPQPRDPAWVLPELPQGTGVRESLAPVVLARPGELVLEPSGVEPRSLPASASAEDPEALRAGLEGLLARDGRGVLLFAADPQLPAPELEAALSALAEARTSTIELAVHEPRIGEGAEPVVVALPLHVARPDDLARGVRALRESRIHVQLSGRGPRFAIDGRWLSASSPLPSDIEALAQTLRAAYPRERALSLSLAGDVQPRQLVDLLAALSGGVSPAFLAVGWTPDVPAQPTIAAQQPEADALLDSRAALGRARLEIAIEAPDGLPADDLARVEQAADATLACVPELEAALPAGGLPLNLHFEAGQLATVELQLPRRDARLARNRASQIEHLEACAQDRLLGFHLSQTPDESGITLRLTAKE
;
A
#
# COMPACT_ATOMS: atom_id res chain seq x y z
N MET A 1 -46.93 5.88 -18.01
CA MET A 1 -47.77 5.59 -16.83
C MET A 1 -46.92 5.88 -15.61
N ALA A 2 -47.04 7.10 -15.06
CA ALA A 2 -47.89 7.41 -13.90
C ALA A 2 -47.31 6.77 -12.62
N LEU A 3 -46.44 7.47 -11.88
CA LEU A 3 -46.71 8.50 -10.85
C LEU A 3 -46.53 7.89 -9.44
N SER A 4 -45.59 8.50 -8.70
CA SER A 4 -45.42 8.54 -7.22
C SER A 4 -46.77 8.72 -6.47
N PRO A 5 -46.89 8.64 -5.11
CA PRO A 5 -45.87 9.02 -4.11
C PRO A 5 -45.92 8.33 -2.72
N THR A 6 -44.95 8.69 -1.86
CA THR A 6 -44.99 8.63 -0.38
C THR A 6 -46.10 9.55 0.18
N PRO A 7 -46.57 9.35 1.44
CA PRO A 7 -46.12 10.26 2.51
C PRO A 7 -46.18 9.75 3.99
N VAL A 8 -45.21 10.23 4.80
CA VAL A 8 -45.36 10.95 6.11
C VAL A 8 -45.67 10.16 7.42
N PRO A 9 -45.16 10.64 8.59
CA PRO A 9 -44.80 9.84 9.76
C PRO A 9 -45.82 9.89 10.91
N ARG A 10 -45.70 8.97 11.87
CA ARG A 10 -46.48 8.98 13.11
C ARG A 10 -45.71 9.60 14.28
N ARG A 11 -46.27 10.71 14.77
CA ARG A 11 -46.03 11.33 16.07
C ARG A 11 -46.44 10.39 17.20
N LEU A 12 -45.65 10.31 18.26
CA LEU A 12 -46.11 9.88 19.59
C LEU A 12 -45.85 11.01 20.58
N ARG A 13 -46.93 11.70 20.93
CA ARG A 13 -47.04 12.56 22.12
C ARG A 13 -47.44 11.65 23.28
N VAL A 14 -46.72 11.72 24.40
CA VAL A 14 -47.26 11.32 25.70
C VAL A 14 -47.15 12.54 26.63
N ARG A 15 -48.29 12.97 27.14
CA ARG A 15 -48.47 13.94 28.23
C ARG A 15 -49.23 13.23 29.35
N VAL A 16 -49.18 13.86 30.52
CA VAL A 16 -49.98 13.63 31.75
C VAL A 16 -49.27 12.66 32.71
N SER A 17 -48.78 13.07 33.88
CA SER A 17 -49.63 13.56 34.98
C SER A 17 -48.96 14.58 35.92
N LEU A 18 -49.77 15.54 36.33
CA LEU A 18 -49.56 16.58 37.36
C LEU A 18 -50.32 16.15 38.63
N LEU A 19 -49.69 16.25 39.80
CA LEU A 19 -50.29 16.43 41.14
C LEU A 19 -49.11 16.73 42.10
N ALA A 20 -48.88 17.95 42.59
CA ALA A 20 -49.64 18.77 43.55
C ALA A 20 -48.95 18.78 44.94
N SER A 21 -48.67 20.00 45.43
CA SER A 21 -48.41 20.48 46.83
C SER A 21 -47.24 21.49 46.76
N LEU A 22 -47.37 22.82 46.78
CA LEU A 22 -48.15 23.82 47.55
C LEU A 22 -47.74 23.93 49.04
N LEU A 23 -47.29 25.16 49.41
CA LEU A 23 -46.86 25.74 50.71
C LEU A 23 -45.35 26.08 50.73
N ALA A 24 -44.87 27.29 51.05
CA ALA A 24 -45.50 28.54 51.46
C ALA A 24 -44.54 29.73 51.21
N THR A 25 -45.13 30.90 51.00
CA THR A 25 -44.53 32.20 50.70
C THR A 25 -44.08 32.98 51.96
N THR A 26 -43.05 33.80 51.74
CA THR A 26 -42.81 35.18 52.26
C THR A 26 -42.57 35.45 53.75
N THR A 27 -41.39 36.02 54.04
CA THR A 27 -41.29 37.32 54.75
C THR A 27 -39.95 38.01 54.48
N THR A 28 -40.04 39.21 53.91
CA THR A 28 -39.05 40.31 53.89
C THR A 28 -39.08 41.06 55.22
N LEU A 29 -37.93 41.48 55.80
CA LEU A 29 -37.62 42.88 56.14
C LEU A 29 -36.28 43.08 56.88
N ALA A 30 -35.61 44.18 56.50
CA ALA A 30 -34.86 45.11 57.34
C ALA A 30 -33.45 44.75 57.87
N ALA A 31 -32.46 45.25 57.13
CA ALA A 31 -31.40 46.17 57.58
C ALA A 31 -31.10 46.26 59.10
N ALA A 32 -29.86 45.92 59.44
CA ALA A 32 -29.12 46.56 60.52
C ALA A 32 -27.67 46.82 60.07
N THR A 33 -27.40 48.07 59.71
CA THR A 33 -26.06 48.66 59.67
C THR A 33 -25.54 48.84 61.10
N ALA A 34 -24.35 48.31 61.39
CA ALA A 34 -23.27 48.92 62.21
C ALA A 34 -22.45 47.84 62.92
N GLY A 35 -21.19 47.69 62.52
CA GLY A 35 -20.25 46.76 63.14
C GLY A 35 -18.89 46.72 62.45
N CYS A 36 -18.27 47.88 62.19
CA CYS A 36 -16.83 47.92 61.91
C CYS A 36 -16.07 47.60 63.20
N VAL A 37 -15.56 46.37 63.33
CA VAL A 37 -14.40 46.07 64.17
C VAL A 37 -13.42 45.26 63.34
N ARG A 38 -12.25 45.86 63.14
CA ARG A 38 -11.02 45.28 62.59
C ARG A 38 -10.71 43.95 63.26
N GLY A 39 -10.76 42.88 62.47
CA GLY A 39 -9.86 41.73 62.59
C GLY A 39 -9.23 41.54 61.21
N GLY A 40 -7.97 41.94 61.05
CA GLY A 40 -7.23 41.75 59.81
C GLY A 40 -6.92 40.26 59.60
N GLY A 41 -7.89 39.50 59.12
CA GLY A 41 -7.60 38.32 58.32
C GLY A 41 -7.27 38.81 56.92
N ARG A 42 -6.05 38.59 56.45
CA ARG A 42 -5.76 38.68 55.02
C ARG A 42 -6.81 37.80 54.33
N SER A 43 -7.63 38.40 53.47
CA SER A 43 -8.43 37.60 52.52
C SER A 43 -7.41 36.79 51.74
N GLU A 44 -7.29 35.49 52.04
CA GLU A 44 -6.49 34.59 51.22
C GLU A 44 -7.04 34.70 49.80
N VAL A 45 -6.17 35.00 48.83
CA VAL A 45 -6.54 35.03 47.42
C VAL A 45 -7.12 33.63 47.11
N PRO A 46 -8.33 33.53 46.52
CA PRO A 46 -8.86 32.25 46.07
C PRO A 46 -7.79 31.49 45.28
N GLY A 47 -7.54 30.23 45.65
CA GLY A 47 -6.53 29.40 44.98
C GLY A 47 -5.07 29.56 45.46
N ALA A 48 -4.74 30.43 46.41
CA ALA A 48 -3.37 30.56 46.92
C ALA A 48 -2.80 29.24 47.49
N LYS A 49 -3.65 28.44 48.14
CA LYS A 49 -3.29 27.10 48.61
C LYS A 49 -3.01 26.14 47.45
N LEU A 50 -3.79 26.22 46.37
CA LEU A 50 -3.61 25.38 45.18
C LEU A 50 -2.30 25.68 44.47
N VAL A 51 -1.92 26.97 44.40
CA VAL A 51 -0.61 27.37 43.87
C VAL A 51 0.52 26.85 44.76
N ALA A 52 0.36 26.89 46.08
CA ALA A 52 1.34 26.35 47.03
C ALA A 52 1.47 24.82 46.98
N ASP A 53 0.38 24.12 46.68
CA ASP A 53 0.35 22.66 46.50
C ASP A 53 1.03 22.22 45.18
N GLY A 54 1.22 23.15 44.23
CA GLY A 54 1.94 22.92 42.97
C GLY A 54 1.10 22.23 41.89
N TRP A 55 1.78 21.48 41.02
CA TRP A 55 1.16 20.77 39.89
C TRP A 55 0.11 19.73 40.32
N ILE A 56 -0.85 19.43 39.43
CA ILE A 56 -1.98 18.54 39.75
C ILE A 56 -1.71 17.12 39.25
N ASP A 57 -1.18 16.25 40.12
CA ASP A 57 -0.89 14.84 39.78
C ASP A 57 -2.06 13.87 40.03
N ALA A 58 -3.28 14.39 40.21
CA ALA A 58 -4.47 13.56 40.36
C ALA A 58 -4.81 12.80 39.06
N SER A 59 -5.42 11.61 39.19
CA SER A 59 -5.84 10.81 38.03
C SER A 59 -6.74 11.61 37.08
N THR A 60 -6.59 11.35 35.79
CA THR A 60 -7.38 11.98 34.72
C THR A 60 -8.60 11.16 34.31
N MET A 61 -8.71 9.90 34.78
CA MET A 61 -9.85 9.02 34.53
C MET A 61 -10.55 8.65 35.84
N GLY A 62 -11.89 8.50 35.79
CA GLY A 62 -12.72 8.13 36.94
C GLY A 62 -13.54 9.32 37.40
N GLU A 63 -13.84 9.44 38.70
CA GLU A 63 -14.35 10.71 39.25
C GLU A 63 -13.22 11.77 39.13
N ALA A 64 -13.00 12.30 37.91
CA ALA A 64 -12.41 13.61 37.73
C ALA A 64 -13.26 14.52 38.60
N THR A 65 -12.72 14.85 39.78
CA THR A 65 -13.58 15.18 40.92
C THR A 65 -14.54 16.27 40.49
N LEU A 66 -15.82 16.22 40.85
CA LEU A 66 -16.78 17.30 40.53
C LEU A 66 -16.29 18.71 40.96
N ALA A 67 -15.19 18.77 41.72
CA ALA A 67 -14.43 19.96 42.09
C ALA A 67 -13.38 20.44 41.06
N ASP A 68 -13.02 19.69 40.00
CA ASP A 68 -12.02 20.11 39.00
C ASP A 68 -12.41 21.43 38.32
N PRO A 69 -13.66 21.63 37.86
CA PRO A 69 -14.09 22.93 37.33
C PRO A 69 -13.92 24.08 38.32
N ASP A 70 -14.32 23.87 39.58
CA ASP A 70 -14.20 24.88 40.65
C ASP A 70 -12.73 25.17 41.01
N ARG A 71 -11.89 24.12 41.04
CA ARG A 71 -10.45 24.20 41.29
C ARG A 71 -9.74 24.97 40.18
N LEU A 72 -10.06 24.66 38.92
CA LEU A 72 -9.50 25.35 37.76
C LEU A 72 -9.98 26.80 37.67
N ALA A 73 -11.22 27.10 38.08
CA ALA A 73 -11.72 28.47 38.18
C ALA A 73 -10.94 29.25 39.27
N ALA A 74 -10.73 28.66 40.45
CA ALA A 74 -9.93 29.27 41.51
C ALA A 74 -8.48 29.52 41.09
N LEU A 75 -7.87 28.61 40.32
CA LEU A 75 -6.53 28.79 39.76
C LEU A 75 -6.46 29.92 38.72
N ALA A 76 -7.51 30.14 37.94
CA ALA A 76 -7.58 31.25 36.99
C ALA A 76 -7.52 32.63 37.70
N GLU A 77 -8.03 32.71 38.93
CA GLU A 77 -8.04 33.92 39.76
C GLU A 77 -6.78 34.05 40.63
N ALA A 78 -5.99 32.99 40.80
CA ALA A 78 -4.82 32.92 41.68
C ALA A 78 -3.54 33.57 41.12
N GLY A 79 -3.65 34.32 40.01
CA GLY A 79 -2.53 35.02 39.37
C GLY A 79 -1.80 34.17 38.30
N PRO A 80 -0.64 34.65 37.81
CA PRO A 80 0.05 34.05 36.65
C PRO A 80 0.44 32.58 36.88
N GLN A 81 1.01 32.26 38.05
CA GLN A 81 1.39 30.89 38.40
C GLN A 81 0.19 29.94 38.49
N GLY A 82 -0.95 30.42 39.00
CA GLY A 82 -2.18 29.64 39.05
C GLY A 82 -2.69 29.29 37.65
N ARG A 83 -2.62 30.24 36.73
CA ARG A 83 -3.00 30.04 35.31
C ARG A 83 -2.08 29.05 34.58
N VAL A 84 -0.79 28.99 34.94
CA VAL A 84 0.14 27.97 34.42
C VAL A 84 -0.26 26.56 34.87
N ILE A 85 -0.51 26.36 36.17
CA ILE A 85 -0.97 25.08 36.72
C ILE A 85 -2.34 24.68 36.14
N ARG A 86 -3.21 25.66 35.90
CA ARG A 86 -4.49 25.47 35.23
C ARG A 86 -4.30 24.97 33.80
N LEU A 87 -3.39 25.58 33.02
CA LEU A 87 -3.13 25.19 31.64
C LEU A 87 -2.62 23.74 31.54
N ASP A 88 -1.70 23.34 32.42
CA ASP A 88 -1.22 21.95 32.58
C ASP A 88 -2.40 20.98 32.76
N ARG A 89 -3.24 21.23 33.76
CA ARG A 89 -4.38 20.35 34.03
C ARG A 89 -5.43 20.36 32.90
N LEU A 90 -5.58 21.45 32.16
CA LEU A 90 -6.48 21.50 31.01
C LEU A 90 -5.96 20.66 29.83
N LEU A 91 -4.64 20.61 29.60
CA LEU A 91 -4.02 19.72 28.62
C LEU A 91 -4.26 18.25 29.00
N ASP A 92 -4.07 17.92 30.28
CA ASP A 92 -4.35 16.59 30.80
C ASP A 92 -5.81 16.14 30.56
N LEU A 93 -6.77 17.04 30.87
CA LEU A 93 -8.20 16.78 30.68
C LEU A 93 -8.57 16.65 29.20
N TYR A 94 -7.93 17.43 28.32
CA TYR A 94 -8.13 17.33 26.88
C TYR A 94 -7.74 15.95 26.35
N ASP A 95 -6.59 15.44 26.77
CA ASP A 95 -6.14 14.10 26.39
C ASP A 95 -6.99 13.00 26.97
N ALA A 96 -7.32 13.05 28.27
CA ALA A 96 -8.20 12.06 28.86
C ALA A 96 -9.58 12.01 28.17
N ALA A 97 -10.14 13.17 27.82
CA ALA A 97 -11.41 13.27 27.08
C ALA A 97 -11.32 12.70 25.66
N ARG A 98 -10.12 12.75 25.04
CA ARG A 98 -9.82 12.15 23.72
C ARG A 98 -9.65 10.63 23.79
N PHE A 99 -9.03 10.12 24.85
CA PHE A 99 -8.52 8.75 24.88
C PHE A 99 -9.35 7.73 25.65
N ALA A 100 -10.04 8.16 26.70
CA ALA A 100 -10.74 7.25 27.60
C ALA A 100 -12.25 7.17 27.31
N GLU A 101 -12.73 7.87 26.27
CA GLU A 101 -14.15 8.21 26.11
C GLU A 101 -14.79 8.77 27.40
N ASP A 102 -13.96 9.34 28.28
CA ASP A 102 -14.35 9.74 29.61
C ASP A 102 -15.28 10.96 29.52
N ARG A 103 -16.56 10.70 29.75
CA ARG A 103 -17.61 11.70 29.70
C ARG A 103 -17.40 12.79 30.75
N GLU A 104 -16.92 12.43 31.94
CA GLU A 104 -16.75 13.36 33.06
C GLU A 104 -15.53 14.26 32.83
N ALA A 105 -14.42 13.72 32.31
CA ALA A 105 -13.27 14.52 31.88
C ALA A 105 -13.67 15.53 30.79
N ARG A 106 -14.49 15.09 29.82
CA ARG A 106 -15.00 15.95 28.74
C ARG A 106 -15.92 17.05 29.27
N GLU A 107 -16.85 16.73 30.17
CA GLU A 107 -17.75 17.71 30.79
C GLU A 107 -16.94 18.73 31.62
N SER A 108 -16.00 18.26 32.44
CA SER A 108 -15.11 19.11 33.24
C SER A 108 -14.26 20.06 32.40
N LEU A 109 -13.66 19.57 31.31
CA LEU A 109 -12.90 20.36 30.35
C LEU A 109 -13.73 21.52 29.79
N TRP A 110 -14.94 21.24 29.30
CA TRP A 110 -15.80 22.27 28.73
C TRP A 110 -16.26 23.30 29.77
N ILE A 111 -16.67 22.86 30.96
CA ILE A 111 -17.02 23.79 32.05
C ILE A 111 -15.83 24.70 32.35
N ALA A 112 -14.63 24.14 32.49
CA ALA A 112 -13.43 24.90 32.79
C ALA A 112 -13.06 25.89 31.66
N LEU A 113 -13.27 25.53 30.40
CA LEU A 113 -13.03 26.40 29.23
C LEU A 113 -14.12 27.46 28.99
N GLY A 114 -15.10 27.60 29.88
CA GLY A 114 -16.14 28.62 29.80
C GLY A 114 -17.45 28.16 29.18
N GLY A 115 -17.77 26.86 29.23
CA GLY A 115 -19.08 26.30 28.89
C GLY A 115 -19.07 25.36 27.68
N ASN A 116 -20.24 25.13 27.09
CA ASN A 116 -20.42 24.10 26.07
C ASN A 116 -19.73 24.43 24.73
N THR A 117 -19.35 23.39 23.98
CA THR A 117 -18.90 23.52 22.60
C THR A 117 -20.01 24.08 21.69
N SER A 118 -19.59 24.85 20.69
CA SER A 118 -20.48 25.32 19.62
C SER A 118 -20.56 24.33 18.43
N THR A 119 -19.69 23.32 18.41
CA THR A 119 -19.48 22.39 17.29
C THR A 119 -19.46 20.92 17.77
N ARG A 120 -19.07 19.97 16.90
CA ARG A 120 -18.97 18.53 17.20
C ARG A 120 -17.78 17.91 16.47
N GLY A 121 -17.28 16.78 16.97
CA GLY A 121 -16.20 16.02 16.32
C GLY A 121 -14.89 16.82 16.27
N ILE A 122 -14.18 16.76 15.14
CA ILE A 122 -12.89 17.44 14.93
C ILE A 122 -12.98 18.96 15.18
N ASP A 123 -14.08 19.60 14.80
CA ASP A 123 -14.27 21.04 15.03
C ASP A 123 -14.37 21.40 16.53
N ALA A 124 -14.87 20.48 17.36
CA ALA A 124 -14.94 20.68 18.81
C ALA A 124 -13.54 20.53 19.44
N SER A 125 -12.74 19.57 18.97
CA SER A 125 -11.33 19.43 19.37
C SER A 125 -10.53 20.67 18.98
N ARG A 126 -10.74 21.20 17.77
CA ARG A 126 -10.11 22.45 17.32
C ARG A 126 -10.50 23.65 18.19
N GLU A 127 -11.77 23.74 18.57
CA GLU A 127 -12.25 24.79 19.49
C GLU A 127 -11.55 24.70 20.85
N VAL A 128 -11.33 23.50 21.40
CA VAL A 128 -10.53 23.31 22.63
C VAL A 128 -9.11 23.83 22.43
N VAL A 129 -8.41 23.36 21.39
CA VAL A 129 -7.01 23.74 21.13
C VAL A 129 -6.88 25.27 21.00
N LEU A 130 -7.81 25.94 20.29
CA LEU A 130 -7.80 27.40 20.17
C LEU A 130 -7.96 28.12 21.51
N ARG A 131 -8.82 27.63 22.41
CA ARG A 131 -9.01 28.22 23.74
C ARG A 131 -7.80 28.00 24.65
N LEU A 132 -7.17 26.83 24.58
CA LEU A 132 -5.93 26.54 25.31
C LEU A 132 -4.78 27.41 24.80
N LEU A 133 -4.67 27.57 23.48
CA LEU A 133 -3.64 28.38 22.84
C LEU A 133 -3.80 29.87 23.16
N ASP A 134 -5.04 30.39 23.22
CA ASP A 134 -5.33 31.75 23.69
C ASP A 134 -4.95 31.95 25.18
N GLU A 135 -5.18 30.95 26.03
CA GLU A 135 -4.71 30.99 27.42
C GLU A 135 -3.17 31.02 27.50
N ALA A 136 -2.48 30.20 26.71
CA ALA A 136 -1.03 30.11 26.64
C ALA A 136 -0.39 31.41 26.10
N TYR A 137 -0.90 31.98 25.00
CA TYR A 137 -0.40 33.25 24.47
C TYR A 137 -0.56 34.41 25.45
N ARG A 138 -1.65 34.45 26.22
CA ARG A 138 -1.81 35.48 27.26
C ARG A 138 -0.78 35.35 28.38
N LEU A 139 -0.27 34.15 28.66
CA LEU A 139 0.79 33.93 29.63
C LEU A 139 2.16 34.32 29.05
N ASP A 140 2.39 34.03 27.77
CA ASP A 140 3.61 34.43 27.05
C ASP A 140 3.72 35.95 26.89
N ASP A 141 2.65 36.62 26.45
CA ASP A 141 2.55 38.09 26.38
C ASP A 141 2.80 38.75 27.75
N LEU A 142 2.30 38.13 28.82
CA LEU A 142 2.54 38.58 30.18
C LEU A 142 4.01 38.43 30.56
N ALA A 143 4.63 37.29 30.27
CA ALA A 143 6.05 37.07 30.54
C ALA A 143 6.96 38.02 29.73
N ALA A 144 6.56 38.36 28.50
CA ALA A 144 7.27 39.33 27.66
C ALA A 144 7.17 40.76 28.19
N SER A 145 6.02 41.14 28.75
CA SER A 145 5.77 42.48 29.30
C SER A 145 6.26 42.66 30.75
N ASP A 146 6.26 41.59 31.54
CA ASP A 146 6.80 41.53 32.90
C ASP A 146 7.58 40.21 33.11
N PRO A 147 8.90 40.22 32.87
CA PRO A 147 9.75 39.02 33.06
C PRO A 147 9.81 38.50 34.50
N ALA A 148 9.31 39.25 35.50
CA ALA A 148 9.21 38.77 36.88
C ALA A 148 7.88 38.06 37.18
N ALA A 149 6.91 38.10 36.25
CA ALA A 149 5.58 37.52 36.43
C ALA A 149 5.56 35.99 36.42
N LEU A 150 6.47 35.36 35.65
CA LEU A 150 6.68 33.92 35.57
C LEU A 150 8.14 33.58 35.85
N ASP A 151 8.39 32.47 36.55
CA ASP A 151 9.74 31.91 36.69
C ASP A 151 10.19 31.18 35.43
N ASP A 152 11.44 30.72 35.41
CA ASP A 152 12.03 30.03 34.25
C ASP A 152 11.31 28.72 33.92
N ASP A 153 10.86 27.99 34.94
CA ASP A 153 10.12 26.72 34.82
C ASP A 153 8.77 26.95 34.12
N ALA A 154 7.99 27.91 34.62
CA ALA A 154 6.71 28.31 34.04
C ALA A 154 6.85 28.88 32.63
N ARG A 155 7.90 29.67 32.35
CA ARG A 155 8.18 30.15 30.98
C ARG A 155 8.48 29.01 30.02
N SER A 156 9.31 28.05 30.43
CA SER A 156 9.63 26.87 29.62
C SER A 156 8.36 26.07 29.32
N PHE A 157 7.54 25.82 30.35
CA PHE A 157 6.26 25.14 30.20
C PHE A 157 5.34 25.85 29.20
N VAL A 158 5.16 27.16 29.32
CA VAL A 158 4.26 27.94 28.43
C VAL A 158 4.77 27.91 26.99
N ALA A 159 6.07 28.06 26.76
CA ALA A 159 6.66 28.00 25.43
C ALA A 159 6.42 26.63 24.76
N ASP A 160 6.65 25.55 25.52
CA ASP A 160 6.43 24.18 25.03
C ASP A 160 4.95 23.86 24.83
N ALA A 161 4.05 24.39 25.68
CA ALA A 161 2.61 24.29 25.51
C ALA A 161 2.13 24.98 24.23
N ILE A 162 2.66 26.18 23.93
CA ILE A 162 2.38 26.89 22.67
C ILE A 162 2.85 26.05 21.48
N MET A 163 4.04 25.45 21.56
CA MET A 163 4.55 24.60 20.49
C MET A 163 3.63 23.39 20.27
N LEU A 164 3.31 22.63 21.33
CA LEU A 164 2.40 21.47 21.25
C LEU A 164 1.04 21.84 20.64
N LEU A 165 0.39 22.88 21.17
CA LEU A 165 -0.95 23.29 20.75
C LEU A 165 -0.95 23.87 19.32
N SER A 166 0.13 24.53 18.91
CA SER A 166 0.30 25.01 17.54
C SER A 166 0.43 23.84 16.57
N THR A 167 1.13 22.77 16.96
CA THR A 167 1.24 21.53 16.19
C THR A 167 -0.13 20.82 16.08
N ASP A 168 -0.91 20.79 17.16
CA ASP A 168 -2.26 20.17 17.22
C ASP A 168 -3.33 20.94 16.40
N MET A 169 -3.08 22.18 15.95
CA MET A 169 -4.10 23.04 15.32
C MET A 169 -4.62 22.54 13.96
N PHE A 170 -3.82 21.76 13.23
CA PHE A 170 -4.14 21.33 11.88
C PHE A 170 -3.99 19.82 11.74
N LEU A 171 -4.90 19.19 11.00
CA LEU A 171 -4.64 17.85 10.51
C LEU A 171 -3.57 17.94 9.41
N PRO A 172 -2.58 17.03 9.39
CA PRO A 172 -1.57 17.03 8.35
C PRO A 172 -2.24 16.76 7.00
N ASP A 173 -2.02 17.66 6.04
CA ASP A 173 -2.57 17.59 4.67
C ASP A 173 -1.55 17.03 3.66
N SER A 174 -0.35 16.75 4.13
CA SER A 174 0.80 16.30 3.34
C SER A 174 1.76 15.48 4.19
N ALA A 175 2.63 14.70 3.54
CA ALA A 175 3.69 13.96 4.22
C ALA A 175 4.67 14.89 4.96
N GLU A 176 5.00 16.04 4.36
CA GLU A 176 5.88 17.05 4.99
C GLU A 176 5.26 17.66 6.25
N ALA A 177 3.94 17.95 6.23
CA ALA A 177 3.22 18.39 7.41
C ALA A 177 3.22 17.32 8.51
N LEU A 178 2.99 16.06 8.15
CA LEU A 178 3.03 14.93 9.10
C LEU A 178 4.42 14.78 9.73
N ILE A 179 5.49 14.81 8.92
CA ILE A 179 6.88 14.75 9.38
C ILE A 179 7.15 15.86 10.39
N THR A 180 6.79 17.10 10.02
CA THR A 180 6.97 18.29 10.87
C THR A 180 6.23 18.15 12.19
N GLN A 181 4.99 17.63 12.18
CA GLN A 181 4.22 17.40 13.40
C GLN A 181 4.86 16.34 14.29
N THR A 182 5.21 15.17 13.74
CA THR A 182 5.86 14.10 14.50
C THR A 182 7.21 14.52 15.06
N LEU A 183 7.97 15.33 14.32
CA LEU A 183 9.25 15.89 14.78
C LEU A 183 9.03 16.83 15.97
N ALA A 184 8.04 17.71 15.92
CA ALA A 184 7.71 18.61 17.03
C ALA A 184 7.38 17.82 18.31
N TYR A 185 6.57 16.76 18.20
CA TYR A 185 6.26 15.90 19.34
C TYR A 185 7.49 15.18 19.88
N ARG A 186 8.38 14.68 19.01
CA ARG A 186 9.64 14.05 19.44
C ARG A 186 10.54 15.03 20.20
N VAL A 187 10.70 16.25 19.68
CA VAL A 187 11.47 17.32 20.36
C VAL A 187 10.89 17.60 21.75
N LEU A 188 9.57 17.68 21.87
CA LEU A 188 8.90 17.86 23.17
C LEU A 188 9.12 16.70 24.13
N THR A 189 9.09 15.46 23.65
CA THR A 189 9.34 14.29 24.51
C THR A 189 10.79 14.21 25.00
N GLU A 190 11.75 14.67 24.20
CA GLU A 190 13.18 14.55 24.51
C GLU A 190 13.74 15.75 25.29
N GLN A 191 13.26 16.97 24.97
CA GLN A 191 13.87 18.23 25.41
C GLN A 191 12.86 19.19 26.04
N GLY A 192 11.55 18.93 25.89
CA GLY A 192 10.50 19.78 26.41
C GLY A 192 10.34 19.66 27.92
N HIS A 193 9.54 20.56 28.46
CA HIS A 193 9.14 20.55 29.86
C HIS A 193 8.49 19.19 30.22
N PRO A 194 8.80 18.56 31.36
CA PRO A 194 8.30 17.22 31.71
C PRO A 194 6.77 17.08 31.71
N ARG A 195 6.05 18.18 31.98
CA ARG A 195 4.58 18.27 31.95
C ARG A 195 3.97 18.38 30.55
N ILE A 196 4.78 18.70 29.53
CA ILE A 196 4.36 18.72 28.13
C ILE A 196 4.84 17.46 27.42
N ALA A 197 5.99 16.92 27.84
CA ALA A 197 6.58 15.70 27.30
C ALA A 197 5.61 14.50 27.36
N ASP A 198 4.80 14.38 28.40
CA ASP A 198 3.80 13.31 28.51
C ASP A 198 2.59 13.53 27.58
N ASN A 199 2.09 14.76 27.43
CA ASN A 199 1.11 15.05 26.39
C ASN A 199 1.70 14.75 24.99
N ALA A 200 2.97 15.08 24.74
CA ALA A 200 3.64 14.75 23.48
C ALA A 200 3.77 13.23 23.26
N HIS A 201 4.06 12.45 24.31
CA HIS A 201 4.04 10.98 24.26
C HIS A 201 2.68 10.44 23.83
N TRP A 202 1.59 11.04 24.30
CA TRP A 202 0.24 10.69 23.86
C TRP A 202 0.00 10.93 22.36
N ARG A 203 0.62 11.95 21.74
CA ARG A 203 0.48 12.20 20.28
C ARG A 203 1.25 11.15 19.48
N LEU A 204 2.47 10.84 19.90
CA LEU A 204 3.29 9.81 19.26
C LEU A 204 2.67 8.42 19.42
N TYR A 205 2.15 8.09 20.60
CA TYR A 205 1.40 6.87 20.83
C TYR A 205 0.21 6.74 19.86
N ASP A 206 -0.61 7.78 19.72
CA ASP A 206 -1.80 7.74 18.87
C ASP A 206 -1.45 7.71 17.38
N HIS A 207 -0.38 8.39 16.97
CA HIS A 207 0.16 8.30 15.61
C HIS A 207 0.51 6.85 15.28
N VAL A 208 1.33 6.21 16.12
CA VAL A 208 1.77 4.83 15.88
C VAL A 208 0.58 3.87 15.90
N ARG A 209 -0.30 4.01 16.89
CA ARG A 209 -1.51 3.18 17.01
C ARG A 209 -2.41 3.33 15.78
N GLY A 210 -2.72 4.56 15.38
CA GLY A 210 -3.58 4.83 14.23
C GLY A 210 -2.99 4.34 12.92
N VAL A 211 -1.67 4.42 12.75
CA VAL A 211 -0.98 3.81 11.61
C VAL A 211 -1.12 2.29 11.62
N LEU A 212 -0.94 1.62 12.77
CA LEU A 212 -1.09 0.16 12.87
C LEU A 212 -2.54 -0.31 12.67
N GLU A 213 -3.52 0.41 13.22
CA GLU A 213 -4.95 0.18 12.96
C GLU A 213 -5.25 0.35 11.46
N GLY A 214 -4.79 1.45 10.85
CA GLY A 214 -4.95 1.70 9.41
C GLY A 214 -4.28 0.64 8.52
N ALA A 215 -3.09 0.15 8.91
CA ALA A 215 -2.40 -0.92 8.20
C ALA A 215 -3.14 -2.27 8.31
N VAL A 216 -3.81 -2.53 9.43
CA VAL A 216 -4.63 -3.73 9.61
C VAL A 216 -5.92 -3.66 8.78
N ASP A 217 -6.56 -2.49 8.77
CA ASP A 217 -7.86 -2.27 8.12
C ASP A 217 -7.77 -2.15 6.59
N ILE A 218 -6.61 -1.74 6.06
CA ILE A 218 -6.41 -1.58 4.61
C ILE A 218 -6.19 -2.93 3.90
N GLY A 219 -6.41 -2.90 2.59
CA GLY A 219 -6.13 -4.04 1.70
C GLY A 219 -4.67 -4.50 1.78
N PRO A 220 -4.41 -5.81 1.62
CA PRO A 220 -3.10 -6.43 1.81
C PRO A 220 -1.97 -5.79 0.99
N GLN A 221 -2.29 -5.16 -0.14
CA GLN A 221 -1.33 -4.54 -1.06
C GLN A 221 -0.62 -3.30 -0.50
N LEU A 222 -1.19 -2.64 0.53
CA LEU A 222 -0.71 -1.35 1.05
C LEU A 222 -0.31 -1.41 2.54
N ARG A 223 -0.41 -2.58 3.17
CA ARG A 223 -0.25 -2.70 4.62
C ARG A 223 1.15 -2.36 5.09
N ASP A 224 2.15 -2.85 4.36
CA ASP A 224 3.57 -2.62 4.62
C ASP A 224 3.94 -1.14 4.44
N GLU A 225 3.49 -0.53 3.34
CA GLU A 225 3.70 0.89 3.05
C GLU A 225 3.11 1.79 4.15
N ILE A 226 1.92 1.45 4.66
CA ILE A 226 1.31 2.21 5.76
C ILE A 226 2.03 1.92 7.07
N ALA A 227 2.29 0.66 7.40
CA ALA A 227 2.87 0.27 8.68
C ALA A 227 4.23 0.94 8.95
N VAL A 228 5.08 1.15 7.92
CA VAL A 228 6.37 1.83 8.09
C VAL A 228 6.25 3.30 8.54
N HIS A 229 5.10 3.95 8.35
CA HIS A 229 4.87 5.32 8.84
C HIS A 229 4.86 5.42 10.37
N ALA A 230 4.69 4.29 11.08
CA ALA A 230 4.84 4.22 12.53
C ALA A 230 6.25 4.68 12.98
N LEU A 231 7.27 4.46 12.13
CA LEU A 231 8.65 4.84 12.43
C LEU A 231 8.87 6.35 12.52
N TYR A 232 7.96 7.19 12.01
CA TYR A 232 8.08 8.65 12.18
C TYR A 232 8.08 9.08 13.66
N ALA A 233 7.57 8.24 14.57
CA ALA A 233 7.67 8.49 16.00
C ALA A 233 9.10 8.40 16.56
N GLU A 234 10.04 7.81 15.82
CA GLU A 234 11.45 7.67 16.24
C GLU A 234 12.44 8.23 15.23
N ARG A 235 12.01 8.42 13.98
CA ARG A 235 12.88 8.77 12.86
C ARG A 235 12.29 9.94 12.09
N GLU A 236 13.15 10.84 11.65
CA GLU A 236 12.75 11.96 10.79
C GLU A 236 12.60 11.50 9.33
N ASP A 237 13.45 10.56 8.92
CA ASP A 237 13.51 10.08 7.54
C ASP A 237 13.20 8.57 7.46
N ILE A 238 12.16 8.25 6.70
CA ILE A 238 11.78 6.89 6.32
C ILE A 238 11.79 6.71 4.79
N SER A 239 12.32 7.69 4.05
CA SER A 239 12.46 7.67 2.58
C SER A 239 13.13 6.40 2.09
N ALA A 240 14.03 5.81 2.90
CA ALA A 240 14.68 4.55 2.59
C ALA A 240 13.68 3.41 2.30
N TRP A 241 12.50 3.40 2.92
CA TRP A 241 11.44 2.41 2.69
C TRP A 241 10.35 2.89 1.71
N LEU A 242 10.20 4.20 1.50
CA LEU A 242 9.12 4.79 0.70
C LEU A 242 9.53 5.22 -0.72
N GLU A 243 10.80 5.58 -0.92
CA GLU A 243 11.29 5.97 -2.24
C GLU A 243 11.32 4.79 -3.19
N ASP A 244 10.96 5.04 -4.44
CA ASP A 244 11.07 4.10 -5.56
C ASP A 244 12.55 3.89 -5.92
N ARG A 245 13.27 3.20 -5.03
CA ARG A 245 14.65 2.75 -5.20
C ARG A 245 14.64 1.31 -5.69
N ALA A 246 15.74 0.91 -6.34
CA ALA A 246 15.94 -0.50 -6.66
C ALA A 246 15.82 -1.33 -5.36
N PRO A 247 15.11 -2.47 -5.35
CA PRO A 247 14.78 -3.22 -4.12
C PRO A 247 15.97 -3.54 -3.21
N HIS A 248 17.12 -3.86 -3.78
CA HIS A 248 18.38 -4.13 -3.05
C HIS A 248 19.06 -2.90 -2.42
N ALA A 249 18.54 -1.70 -2.69
CA ALA A 249 19.00 -0.44 -2.12
C ALA A 249 18.06 0.07 -1.02
N GLN A 250 16.95 -0.61 -0.76
CA GLN A 250 16.08 -0.36 0.38
C GLN A 250 16.56 -1.21 1.59
N PRO A 251 16.52 -0.66 2.82
CA PRO A 251 16.73 -1.44 4.02
C PRO A 251 15.57 -2.44 4.22
N PRO A 252 15.80 -3.57 4.92
CA PRO A 252 14.74 -4.53 5.20
C PRO A 252 13.59 -3.85 5.95
N LEU A 253 12.36 -4.32 5.71
CA LEU A 253 11.21 -3.82 6.44
C LEU A 253 11.39 -4.07 7.95
N PRO A 254 10.86 -3.20 8.81
CA PRO A 254 10.85 -3.44 10.24
C PRO A 254 9.99 -4.66 10.58
N GLU A 255 10.44 -5.46 11.54
CA GLU A 255 9.61 -6.54 12.08
C GLU A 255 8.32 -5.99 12.68
N PRO A 256 7.17 -6.68 12.55
CA PRO A 256 5.94 -6.31 13.26
C PRO A 256 6.16 -6.11 14.77
N ALA A 257 7.04 -6.91 15.38
CA ALA A 257 7.45 -6.75 16.77
C ALA A 257 8.23 -5.45 17.03
N ALA A 258 9.08 -5.02 16.09
CA ALA A 258 9.79 -3.76 16.17
C ALA A 258 8.83 -2.56 16.05
N LEU A 259 7.88 -2.61 15.12
CA LEU A 259 6.82 -1.60 14.99
C LEU A 259 5.97 -1.51 16.26
N TRP A 260 5.62 -2.67 16.85
CA TRP A 260 4.90 -2.71 18.12
C TRP A 260 5.73 -2.14 19.28
N THR A 261 7.05 -2.34 19.25
CA THR A 261 7.96 -1.79 20.28
C THR A 261 7.96 -0.26 20.27
N VAL A 262 7.78 0.38 19.10
CA VAL A 262 7.61 1.84 19.00
C VAL A 262 6.40 2.31 19.80
N LEU A 263 5.25 1.65 19.62
CA LEU A 263 4.03 1.95 20.38
C LEU A 263 4.22 1.70 21.88
N ALA A 264 4.79 0.54 22.23
CA ALA A 264 5.00 0.13 23.61
C ALA A 264 5.88 1.13 24.37
N ARG A 265 6.92 1.69 23.74
CA ARG A 265 7.79 2.70 24.37
C ARG A 265 7.02 3.91 24.87
N HIS A 266 6.15 4.48 24.03
CA HIS A 266 5.36 5.65 24.42
C HIS A 266 4.28 5.30 25.46
N ARG A 267 3.65 4.13 25.34
CA ARG A 267 2.71 3.64 26.35
C ARG A 267 3.38 3.44 27.71
N ASP A 268 4.56 2.82 27.74
CA ASP A 268 5.25 2.49 28.99
C ASP A 268 5.73 3.75 29.69
N ALA A 269 6.21 4.76 28.96
CA ALA A 269 6.52 6.08 29.50
C ALA A 269 5.30 6.74 30.18
N LEU A 270 4.11 6.61 29.59
CA LEU A 270 2.86 7.12 30.17
C LEU A 270 2.42 6.31 31.39
N ALA A 271 2.64 5.00 31.40
CA ALA A 271 2.25 4.11 32.52
C ALA A 271 3.03 4.41 33.82
N GLU A 272 4.23 4.97 33.71
CA GLU A 272 5.04 5.40 34.87
C GLU A 272 4.46 6.65 35.57
N ILE A 273 3.59 7.40 34.91
CA ILE A 273 3.06 8.67 35.40
C ILE A 273 1.71 8.41 36.11
N PRO A 274 1.59 8.70 37.43
CA PRO A 274 0.38 8.38 38.21
C PRO A 274 -0.93 8.88 37.61
N ARG A 275 -0.93 10.07 36.99
CA ARG A 275 -2.15 10.65 36.42
C ARG A 275 -2.66 9.91 35.18
N TRP A 276 -1.79 9.21 34.45
CA TRP A 276 -2.10 8.50 33.21
C TRP A 276 -2.39 7.01 33.36
N GLN A 277 -2.04 6.41 34.49
CA GLN A 277 -2.21 4.97 34.74
C GLN A 277 -3.62 4.47 34.44
N GLY A 278 -4.65 5.23 34.84
CA GLY A 278 -6.06 4.89 34.55
C GLY A 278 -6.34 4.85 33.05
N VAL A 279 -5.92 5.89 32.32
CA VAL A 279 -6.08 6.00 30.85
C VAL A 279 -5.41 4.84 30.14
N VAL A 280 -4.14 4.54 30.45
CA VAL A 280 -3.41 3.40 29.89
C VAL A 280 -4.12 2.08 30.20
N ALA A 281 -4.55 1.86 31.44
CA ALA A 281 -5.22 0.62 31.86
C ALA A 281 -6.53 0.36 31.09
N SER A 282 -7.31 1.41 30.80
CA SER A 282 -8.56 1.25 30.03
C SER A 282 -8.37 0.77 28.59
N ARG A 283 -7.19 1.01 28.01
CA ARG A 283 -6.90 0.67 26.61
C ARG A 283 -6.27 -0.70 26.44
N ALA A 284 -5.86 -1.34 27.53
CA ALA A 284 -5.08 -2.59 27.52
C ALA A 284 -5.76 -3.73 26.72
N ALA A 285 -7.09 -3.87 26.80
CA ALA A 285 -7.80 -4.93 26.08
C ALA A 285 -7.78 -4.71 24.55
N ALA A 286 -8.13 -3.51 24.08
CA ALA A 286 -8.09 -3.16 22.67
C ALA A 286 -6.66 -3.17 22.11
N GLU A 287 -5.66 -2.77 22.91
CA GLU A 287 -4.26 -2.90 22.52
C GLU A 287 -3.81 -4.35 22.38
N ALA A 288 -4.24 -5.26 23.26
CA ALA A 288 -3.89 -6.67 23.16
C ALA A 288 -4.44 -7.28 21.85
N GLU A 289 -5.68 -6.95 21.50
CA GLU A 289 -6.30 -7.36 20.24
C GLU A 289 -5.56 -6.78 19.02
N LEU A 290 -5.25 -5.47 19.04
CA LEU A 290 -4.48 -4.85 17.98
C LEU A 290 -3.10 -5.49 17.83
N ARG A 291 -2.40 -5.77 18.94
CA ARG A 291 -1.10 -6.45 18.93
C ARG A 291 -1.16 -7.79 18.23
N GLU A 292 -2.09 -8.65 18.65
CA GLU A 292 -2.25 -9.97 18.07
C GLU A 292 -2.56 -9.87 16.57
N THR A 293 -3.42 -8.94 16.18
CA THR A 293 -3.80 -8.69 14.79
C THR A 293 -2.63 -8.16 13.96
N THR A 294 -1.86 -7.20 14.46
CA THR A 294 -0.66 -6.65 13.82
C THR A 294 0.40 -7.74 13.61
N LEU A 295 0.67 -8.55 14.63
CA LEU A 295 1.65 -9.64 14.52
C LEU A 295 1.19 -10.75 13.56
N ALA A 296 -0.12 -10.95 13.41
CA ALA A 296 -0.68 -11.95 12.50
C ALA A 296 -0.71 -11.46 11.04
N LEU A 297 -1.14 -10.23 10.80
CA LEU A 297 -1.46 -9.71 9.46
C LEU A 297 -0.32 -8.97 8.78
N LEU A 298 0.63 -8.39 9.53
CA LEU A 298 1.79 -7.76 8.91
C LEU A 298 2.81 -8.83 8.47
N PRO A 299 3.38 -8.69 7.27
CA PRO A 299 4.40 -9.61 6.80
C PRO A 299 5.63 -9.53 7.72
N GLN A 300 6.20 -10.69 8.03
CA GLN A 300 7.48 -10.73 8.75
C GLN A 300 8.58 -10.37 7.74
N PRO A 301 9.55 -9.52 8.10
CA PRO A 301 10.70 -9.32 7.27
C PRO A 301 11.54 -10.59 7.23
N ARG A 302 12.36 -10.68 6.21
CA ARG A 302 13.33 -11.75 6.06
C ARG A 302 14.39 -11.69 7.18
N ASP A 303 14.79 -12.87 7.69
CA ASP A 303 15.91 -13.00 8.62
C ASP A 303 17.26 -12.62 7.94
N PRO A 304 17.97 -11.58 8.43
CA PRO A 304 19.27 -11.18 7.88
C PRO A 304 20.42 -12.14 8.25
N ALA A 305 20.24 -13.05 9.21
CA ALA A 305 21.24 -14.04 9.61
C ALA A 305 21.33 -15.23 8.65
N TRP A 306 20.37 -15.38 7.73
CA TRP A 306 20.50 -16.33 6.62
C TRP A 306 21.59 -15.87 5.67
N VAL A 307 22.62 -16.72 5.53
CA VAL A 307 23.60 -16.55 4.46
C VAL A 307 22.83 -16.69 3.14
N LEU A 308 22.95 -15.67 2.32
CA LEU A 308 22.36 -15.47 1.00
C LEU A 308 22.53 -16.62 -0.03
N PRO A 309 23.44 -17.59 0.19
CA PRO A 309 23.40 -18.92 -0.42
C PRO A 309 22.25 -19.86 -0.02
N GLU A 310 21.59 -19.67 1.13
CA GLU A 310 20.45 -20.49 1.60
C GLU A 310 19.09 -19.87 1.23
N LEU A 311 19.02 -18.54 1.12
CA LEU A 311 17.94 -17.82 0.43
C LEU A 311 18.54 -16.90 -0.61
N PRO A 312 18.11 -16.98 -1.87
CA PRO A 312 18.72 -16.18 -2.92
C PRO A 312 18.51 -14.66 -2.65
N GLN A 313 19.56 -13.83 -2.79
CA GLN A 313 19.59 -12.39 -2.54
C GLN A 313 19.31 -11.50 -3.76
N GLY A 314 18.27 -10.64 -3.74
CA GLY A 314 18.11 -9.55 -4.72
C GLY A 314 16.86 -9.54 -5.62
N THR A 315 15.73 -10.14 -5.21
CA THR A 315 14.50 -10.23 -6.02
C THR A 315 13.93 -8.85 -6.40
N GLY A 316 13.90 -8.49 -7.68
CA GLY A 316 12.93 -7.50 -8.20
C GLY A 316 11.61 -8.22 -8.53
N VAL A 317 10.39 -7.67 -8.38
CA VAL A 317 9.89 -6.33 -8.10
C VAL A 317 9.44 -6.23 -6.64
N ARG A 318 10.07 -5.33 -5.86
CA ARG A 318 10.08 -5.34 -4.38
C ARG A 318 10.64 -6.64 -3.83
N GLU A 319 11.44 -6.56 -2.77
CA GLU A 319 11.82 -7.76 -2.03
C GLU A 319 10.52 -8.46 -1.60
N SER A 320 10.20 -9.60 -2.21
CA SER A 320 8.87 -10.18 -2.09
C SER A 320 8.57 -10.50 -0.63
N LEU A 321 7.64 -9.75 -0.03
CA LEU A 321 7.04 -10.06 1.28
C LEU A 321 6.13 -11.28 1.23
N ALA A 322 6.11 -11.96 0.09
CA ALA A 322 5.42 -13.21 -0.05
C ALA A 322 6.04 -14.22 0.93
N PRO A 323 5.20 -14.96 1.67
CA PRO A 323 5.64 -16.07 2.48
C PRO A 323 6.56 -16.99 1.68
N VAL A 324 7.55 -17.55 2.35
CA VAL A 324 8.57 -18.37 1.70
C VAL A 324 8.25 -19.85 1.90
N VAL A 325 8.32 -20.62 0.81
CA VAL A 325 8.34 -22.09 0.85
C VAL A 325 9.66 -22.57 0.28
N LEU A 326 10.41 -23.29 1.12
CA LEU A 326 11.68 -23.89 0.74
C LEU A 326 11.51 -25.40 0.54
N ALA A 327 11.82 -25.88 -0.66
CA ALA A 327 11.80 -27.30 -1.01
C ALA A 327 13.23 -27.85 -1.07
N ARG A 328 13.50 -28.84 -0.21
CA ARG A 328 14.74 -29.62 -0.15
C ARG A 328 14.42 -31.10 -0.42
N PRO A 329 15.40 -31.92 -0.85
CA PRO A 329 15.18 -33.34 -1.00
C PRO A 329 14.62 -33.97 0.29
N GLY A 330 13.39 -34.47 0.23
CA GLY A 330 12.69 -35.09 1.36
C GLY A 330 12.00 -34.13 2.34
N GLU A 331 12.06 -32.81 2.15
CA GLU A 331 11.54 -31.82 3.10
C GLU A 331 10.94 -30.57 2.42
N LEU A 332 9.80 -30.10 2.92
CA LEU A 332 9.20 -28.80 2.63
C LEU A 332 9.16 -27.96 3.90
N VAL A 333 9.76 -26.76 3.87
CA VAL A 333 9.76 -25.84 5.00
C VAL A 333 8.92 -24.62 4.65
N LEU A 334 7.86 -24.40 5.43
CA LEU A 334 6.97 -23.25 5.34
C LEU A 334 7.46 -22.13 6.26
N GLU A 335 7.57 -20.91 5.75
CA GLU A 335 8.10 -19.74 6.47
C GLU A 335 9.39 -20.05 7.24
N PRO A 336 10.45 -20.45 6.54
CA PRO A 336 11.68 -20.88 7.18
C PRO A 336 12.35 -19.79 8.02
N SER A 337 12.05 -18.50 7.76
CA SER A 337 12.49 -17.35 8.55
C SER A 337 11.44 -16.84 9.56
N GLY A 338 10.30 -17.53 9.68
CA GLY A 338 9.26 -17.18 10.64
C GLY A 338 9.67 -17.49 12.08
N VAL A 339 8.91 -16.95 13.04
CA VAL A 339 9.11 -17.22 14.48
C VAL A 339 8.92 -18.72 14.81
N GLU A 340 8.05 -19.40 14.05
CA GLU A 340 7.83 -20.85 14.13
C GLU A 340 7.88 -21.48 12.73
N PRO A 341 9.08 -21.80 12.22
CA PRO A 341 9.24 -22.49 10.95
C PRO A 341 8.55 -23.85 10.99
N ARG A 342 7.74 -24.16 9.97
CA ARG A 342 7.04 -25.45 9.91
C ARG A 342 7.69 -26.33 8.86
N SER A 343 8.46 -27.30 9.32
CA SER A 343 8.99 -28.38 8.48
C SER A 343 7.97 -29.50 8.32
N LEU A 344 7.79 -29.93 7.08
CA LEU A 344 6.93 -31.03 6.66
C LEU A 344 7.77 -31.97 5.79
N PRO A 345 7.58 -33.30 5.87
CA PRO A 345 8.24 -34.20 4.93
C PRO A 345 7.80 -33.90 3.49
N ALA A 346 8.65 -34.10 2.48
CA ALA A 346 8.24 -33.93 1.07
C ALA A 346 7.09 -34.88 0.69
N SER A 347 7.01 -36.04 1.36
CA SER A 347 5.87 -36.96 1.28
C SER A 347 4.61 -36.46 1.99
N ALA A 348 4.63 -35.30 2.68
CA ALA A 348 3.45 -34.75 3.35
C ALA A 348 2.28 -34.51 2.38
N SER A 349 2.56 -34.20 1.11
CA SER A 349 1.55 -34.14 0.04
C SER A 349 0.77 -35.46 -0.12
N ALA A 350 1.37 -36.61 0.23
CA ALA A 350 0.75 -37.93 0.17
C ALA A 350 0.33 -38.48 1.54
N GLU A 351 1.07 -38.17 2.61
CA GLU A 351 0.87 -38.71 3.96
C GLU A 351 -0.06 -37.84 4.83
N ASP A 352 -0.01 -36.51 4.67
CA ASP A 352 -0.85 -35.54 5.38
C ASP A 352 -1.12 -34.27 4.54
N PRO A 353 -1.90 -34.39 3.45
CA PRO A 353 -2.15 -33.30 2.50
C PRO A 353 -2.91 -32.14 3.15
N GLU A 354 -3.79 -32.43 4.11
CA GLU A 354 -4.57 -31.42 4.84
C GLU A 354 -3.67 -30.51 5.69
N ALA A 355 -2.66 -31.06 6.36
CA ALA A 355 -1.73 -30.26 7.15
C ALA A 355 -0.88 -29.31 6.30
N LEU A 356 -0.41 -29.78 5.14
CA LEU A 356 0.33 -28.96 4.17
C LEU A 356 -0.57 -27.87 3.57
N ARG A 357 -1.77 -28.24 3.12
CA ARG A 357 -2.77 -27.31 2.58
C ARG A 357 -3.13 -26.22 3.59
N ALA A 358 -3.47 -26.59 4.82
CA ALA A 358 -3.78 -25.63 5.87
C ALA A 358 -2.60 -24.71 6.22
N GLY A 359 -1.37 -25.24 6.17
CA GLY A 359 -0.15 -24.43 6.33
C GLY A 359 -0.03 -23.38 5.23
N LEU A 360 -0.12 -23.80 3.97
CA LEU A 360 -0.05 -22.91 2.80
C LEU A 360 -1.20 -21.90 2.76
N GLU A 361 -2.43 -22.30 3.08
CA GLU A 361 -3.58 -21.40 3.18
C GLU A 361 -3.39 -20.35 4.28
N GLY A 362 -2.79 -20.74 5.42
CA GLY A 362 -2.41 -19.80 6.47
C GLY A 362 -1.38 -18.77 5.98
N LEU A 363 -0.39 -19.19 5.19
CA LEU A 363 0.58 -18.28 4.57
C LEU A 363 -0.09 -17.31 3.60
N LEU A 364 -0.88 -17.83 2.68
CA LEU A 364 -1.56 -17.04 1.65
C LEU A 364 -2.59 -16.09 2.25
N ALA A 365 -3.25 -16.48 3.36
CA ALA A 365 -4.16 -15.61 4.09
C ALA A 365 -3.44 -14.43 4.76
N ARG A 366 -2.20 -14.63 5.25
CA ARG A 366 -1.35 -13.57 5.79
C ARG A 366 -0.91 -12.59 4.70
N ASP A 367 -0.47 -13.11 3.56
CA ASP A 367 -0.08 -12.28 2.40
C ASP A 367 -1.27 -11.51 1.80
N GLY A 368 -2.42 -12.17 1.66
CA GLY A 368 -3.65 -11.59 1.13
C GLY A 368 -3.66 -11.23 -0.37
N ARG A 369 -2.51 -11.33 -1.06
CA ARG A 369 -2.40 -11.19 -2.53
C ARG A 369 -2.43 -12.56 -3.22
N GLY A 370 -2.20 -13.62 -2.45
CA GLY A 370 -2.10 -15.00 -2.94
C GLY A 370 -0.75 -15.28 -3.59
N VAL A 371 0.28 -14.51 -3.26
CA VAL A 371 1.63 -14.64 -3.82
C VAL A 371 2.49 -15.43 -2.84
N LEU A 372 3.36 -16.30 -3.37
CA LEU A 372 4.28 -17.09 -2.56
C LEU A 372 5.64 -17.19 -3.24
N LEU A 373 6.73 -17.00 -2.48
CA LEU A 373 8.09 -17.20 -2.96
C LEU A 373 8.48 -18.68 -2.82
N PHE A 374 8.74 -19.34 -3.94
CA PHE A 374 9.15 -20.73 -3.97
C PHE A 374 10.64 -20.86 -4.28
N ALA A 375 11.39 -21.35 -3.29
CA ALA A 375 12.81 -21.67 -3.43
C ALA A 375 12.97 -23.20 -3.45
N ALA A 376 13.58 -23.74 -4.50
CA ALA A 376 13.81 -25.17 -4.65
C ALA A 376 15.31 -25.47 -4.75
N ASP A 377 15.75 -26.50 -4.05
CA ASP A 377 17.10 -27.05 -4.23
C ASP A 377 17.29 -27.51 -5.69
N PRO A 378 18.40 -27.15 -6.38
CA PRO A 378 18.67 -27.60 -7.74
C PRO A 378 18.70 -29.13 -7.92
N GLN A 379 18.92 -29.89 -6.83
CA GLN A 379 18.93 -31.35 -6.80
C GLN A 379 17.59 -31.95 -6.37
N LEU A 380 16.54 -31.14 -6.16
CA LEU A 380 15.22 -31.61 -5.79
C LEU A 380 14.70 -32.62 -6.85
N PRO A 381 14.27 -33.84 -6.45
CA PRO A 381 13.71 -34.82 -7.37
C PRO A 381 12.45 -34.29 -8.07
N ALA A 382 12.28 -34.60 -9.36
CA ALA A 382 11.12 -34.16 -10.15
C ALA A 382 9.75 -34.51 -9.52
N PRO A 383 9.53 -35.71 -8.93
CA PRO A 383 8.27 -36.01 -8.27
C PRO A 383 8.00 -35.13 -7.03
N GLU A 384 9.06 -34.71 -6.33
CA GLU A 384 8.92 -33.82 -5.17
C GLU A 384 8.61 -32.39 -5.61
N LEU A 385 9.19 -31.92 -6.71
CA LEU A 385 8.81 -30.65 -7.32
C LEU A 385 7.36 -30.64 -7.78
N GLU A 386 6.91 -31.69 -8.48
CA GLU A 386 5.53 -31.84 -8.93
C GLU A 386 4.55 -31.80 -7.76
N ALA A 387 4.85 -32.53 -6.68
CA ALA A 387 4.03 -32.55 -5.48
C ALA A 387 3.96 -31.17 -4.79
N ALA A 388 5.09 -30.46 -4.69
CA ALA A 388 5.14 -29.13 -4.10
C ALA A 388 4.33 -28.11 -4.91
N LEU A 389 4.51 -28.08 -6.24
CA LEU A 389 3.74 -27.19 -7.12
C LEU A 389 2.25 -27.51 -7.08
N SER A 390 1.87 -28.79 -7.05
CA SER A 390 0.47 -29.21 -6.93
C SER A 390 -0.16 -28.74 -5.63
N ALA A 391 0.54 -28.90 -4.49
CA ALA A 391 0.08 -28.40 -3.20
C ALA A 391 -0.11 -26.87 -3.19
N LEU A 392 0.80 -26.12 -3.84
CA LEU A 392 0.67 -24.67 -4.01
C LEU A 392 -0.55 -24.28 -4.85
N ALA A 393 -0.84 -25.01 -5.93
CA ALA A 393 -2.02 -24.78 -6.76
C ALA A 393 -3.32 -25.10 -5.99
N GLU A 394 -3.35 -26.20 -5.24
CA GLU A 394 -4.49 -26.62 -4.41
C GLU A 394 -4.78 -25.63 -3.28
N ALA A 395 -3.74 -25.07 -2.65
CA ALA A 395 -3.85 -24.01 -1.64
C ALA A 395 -4.34 -22.66 -2.22
N ARG A 396 -4.65 -22.61 -3.53
CA ARG A 396 -5.19 -21.47 -4.24
C ARG A 396 -4.21 -20.30 -4.45
N THR A 397 -2.91 -20.57 -4.44
CA THR A 397 -1.89 -19.59 -4.84
C THR A 397 -2.23 -18.97 -6.20
N SER A 398 -2.14 -17.64 -6.31
CA SER A 398 -2.39 -16.88 -7.54
C SER A 398 -1.10 -16.74 -8.36
N THR A 399 0.04 -16.50 -7.69
CA THR A 399 1.35 -16.34 -8.31
C THR A 399 2.42 -17.05 -7.48
N ILE A 400 3.22 -17.88 -8.14
CA ILE A 400 4.41 -18.50 -7.59
C ILE A 400 5.61 -17.72 -8.11
N GLU A 401 6.37 -17.11 -7.23
CA GLU A 401 7.61 -16.43 -7.59
C GLU A 401 8.78 -17.41 -7.40
N LEU A 402 9.42 -17.85 -8.48
CA LEU A 402 10.55 -18.76 -8.39
C LEU A 402 11.84 -17.99 -8.16
N ALA A 403 12.55 -18.31 -7.07
CA ALA A 403 13.81 -17.67 -6.73
C ALA A 403 14.97 -18.26 -7.56
N VAL A 404 15.75 -17.40 -8.24
CA VAL A 404 16.87 -17.80 -9.12
C VAL A 404 18.13 -17.03 -8.81
N HIS A 405 19.29 -17.69 -8.71
CA HIS A 405 20.60 -17.01 -8.61
C HIS A 405 21.18 -16.69 -10.00
N GLU A 406 21.33 -15.40 -10.31
CA GLU A 406 22.04 -14.90 -11.49
C GLU A 406 23.43 -14.36 -11.12
N PRO A 407 24.50 -14.69 -11.88
CA PRO A 407 25.80 -14.06 -11.69
C PRO A 407 25.75 -12.57 -12.05
N ARG A 408 26.19 -11.69 -11.14
CA ARG A 408 26.25 -10.24 -11.41
C ARG A 408 27.42 -9.95 -12.37
N ILE A 409 27.21 -9.03 -13.31
CA ILE A 409 28.25 -8.61 -14.26
C ILE A 409 29.24 -7.67 -13.54
N GLY A 410 30.45 -8.16 -13.26
CA GLY A 410 31.56 -7.40 -12.65
C GLY A 410 32.49 -8.30 -11.83
N GLU A 411 33.81 -8.09 -11.91
CA GLU A 411 34.77 -8.86 -11.08
C GLU A 411 34.53 -8.60 -9.58
N GLY A 412 34.33 -9.68 -8.82
CA GLY A 412 34.14 -9.62 -7.36
C GLY A 412 32.71 -9.28 -6.90
N ALA A 413 31.75 -9.22 -7.82
CA ALA A 413 30.36 -8.94 -7.47
C ALA A 413 29.61 -10.21 -7.02
N GLU A 414 28.86 -10.12 -5.92
CA GLU A 414 27.99 -11.20 -5.45
C GLU A 414 26.83 -11.44 -6.44
N PRO A 415 26.42 -12.70 -6.68
CA PRO A 415 25.29 -13.03 -7.55
C PRO A 415 23.99 -12.36 -7.07
N VAL A 416 23.19 -11.86 -8.01
CA VAL A 416 21.88 -11.23 -7.77
C VAL A 416 20.79 -12.26 -8.01
N VAL A 417 19.67 -12.15 -7.32
CA VAL A 417 18.58 -13.10 -7.45
C VAL A 417 17.40 -12.48 -8.13
N VAL A 418 16.87 -13.16 -9.11
CA VAL A 418 15.67 -12.73 -9.81
C VAL A 418 14.51 -13.61 -9.36
N ALA A 419 13.37 -13.00 -9.05
CA ALA A 419 12.12 -13.72 -8.87
C ALA A 419 11.45 -13.84 -10.23
N LEU A 420 11.29 -15.07 -10.72
CA LEU A 420 10.60 -15.34 -11.97
C LEU A 420 9.14 -15.65 -11.68
N PRO A 421 8.19 -14.79 -12.10
CA PRO A 421 6.78 -14.99 -11.80
C PRO A 421 6.20 -16.13 -12.65
N LEU A 422 5.47 -17.02 -11.99
CA LEU A 422 4.65 -18.06 -12.59
C LEU A 422 3.21 -17.91 -12.11
N HIS A 423 2.32 -17.44 -12.98
CA HIS A 423 0.92 -17.24 -12.64
C HIS A 423 0.15 -18.55 -12.69
N VAL A 424 -0.71 -18.82 -11.70
CA VAL A 424 -1.48 -20.06 -11.64
C VAL A 424 -2.84 -19.86 -12.32
N ALA A 425 -2.99 -20.42 -13.53
CA ALA A 425 -4.13 -20.21 -14.40
C ALA A 425 -5.15 -21.35 -14.32
N ARG A 426 -5.90 -21.40 -13.21
CA ARG A 426 -6.92 -22.43 -12.95
C ARG A 426 -8.18 -22.22 -13.80
N PRO A 427 -8.93 -23.28 -14.16
CA PRO A 427 -10.13 -23.19 -15.00
C PRO A 427 -11.32 -22.52 -14.31
N ASP A 428 -11.40 -22.58 -12.98
CA ASP A 428 -12.47 -21.98 -12.17
C ASP A 428 -12.24 -20.48 -11.86
N ASP A 429 -11.04 -19.96 -12.11
CA ASP A 429 -10.73 -18.55 -11.97
C ASP A 429 -11.27 -17.73 -13.17
N LEU A 430 -12.20 -16.82 -12.89
CA LEU A 430 -12.88 -15.99 -13.90
C LEU A 430 -12.21 -14.64 -14.13
N ALA A 431 -11.07 -14.35 -13.47
CA ALA A 431 -10.33 -13.12 -13.67
C ALA A 431 -9.89 -12.98 -15.14
N ARG A 432 -10.03 -11.78 -15.71
CA ARG A 432 -9.72 -11.52 -17.13
C ARG A 432 -8.28 -11.89 -17.50
N GLY A 433 -7.32 -11.61 -16.61
CA GLY A 433 -5.92 -11.96 -16.81
C GLY A 433 -5.67 -13.46 -16.85
N VAL A 434 -6.30 -14.21 -15.94
CA VAL A 434 -6.19 -15.68 -15.91
C VAL A 434 -6.83 -16.30 -17.15
N ARG A 435 -7.98 -15.77 -17.58
CA ARG A 435 -8.60 -16.18 -18.84
C ARG A 435 -7.68 -15.92 -20.04
N ALA A 436 -7.05 -14.76 -20.11
CA ALA A 436 -6.09 -14.42 -21.17
C ALA A 436 -4.87 -15.35 -21.19
N LEU A 437 -4.36 -15.76 -20.02
CA LEU A 437 -3.27 -16.75 -19.93
C LEU A 437 -3.69 -18.10 -20.51
N ARG A 438 -4.88 -18.61 -20.15
CA ARG A 438 -5.39 -19.89 -20.66
C ARG A 438 -5.72 -19.87 -22.16
N GLU A 439 -6.22 -18.73 -22.65
CA GLU A 439 -6.60 -18.52 -24.04
C GLU A 439 -5.42 -18.02 -24.90
N SER A 440 -4.21 -17.95 -24.34
CA SER A 440 -3.01 -17.56 -25.09
C SER A 440 -2.82 -18.43 -26.33
N ARG A 441 -2.49 -17.78 -27.45
CA ARG A 441 -2.24 -18.47 -28.71
C ARG A 441 -1.01 -19.37 -28.64
N ILE A 442 -0.05 -19.02 -27.78
CA ILE A 442 1.21 -19.72 -27.65
C ILE A 442 1.15 -20.55 -26.35
N HIS A 443 1.26 -21.86 -26.53
CA HIS A 443 1.32 -22.82 -25.44
C HIS A 443 2.70 -23.45 -25.37
N VAL A 444 3.23 -23.55 -24.16
CA VAL A 444 4.49 -24.21 -23.86
C VAL A 444 4.19 -25.46 -23.06
N GLN A 445 4.82 -26.56 -23.44
CA GLN A 445 4.86 -27.77 -22.63
C GLN A 445 6.30 -28.02 -22.19
N LEU A 446 6.53 -28.07 -20.89
CA LEU A 446 7.84 -28.43 -20.33
C LEU A 446 7.81 -29.86 -19.80
N SER A 447 8.82 -30.64 -20.20
CA SER A 447 9.06 -32.00 -19.72
C SER A 447 10.54 -32.22 -19.44
N GLY A 448 10.90 -33.37 -18.88
CA GLY A 448 12.29 -33.78 -18.69
C GLY A 448 13.11 -33.80 -19.98
N ARG A 449 12.47 -33.88 -21.15
CA ARG A 449 13.10 -33.83 -22.48
C ARG A 449 13.32 -32.40 -23.02
N GLY A 450 12.87 -31.38 -22.29
CA GLY A 450 12.92 -29.98 -22.70
C GLY A 450 11.55 -29.41 -23.12
N PRO A 451 11.52 -28.12 -23.47
CA PRO A 451 10.31 -27.41 -23.84
C PRO A 451 9.86 -27.71 -25.28
N ARG A 452 8.54 -27.71 -25.47
CA ARG A 452 7.89 -27.73 -26.78
C ARG A 452 6.91 -26.58 -26.87
N PHE A 453 6.77 -26.02 -28.06
CA PHE A 453 5.92 -24.87 -28.31
C PHE A 453 4.81 -25.25 -29.30
N ALA A 454 3.60 -24.84 -28.98
CA ALA A 454 2.46 -24.88 -29.87
C ALA A 454 1.93 -23.47 -30.11
N ILE A 455 1.47 -23.21 -31.33
CA ILE A 455 0.86 -21.95 -31.73
C ILE A 455 -0.50 -22.27 -32.32
N ASP A 456 -1.56 -21.64 -31.80
CA ASP A 456 -2.95 -21.90 -32.21
C ASP A 456 -3.29 -23.41 -32.18
N GLY A 457 -2.75 -24.11 -31.17
CA GLY A 457 -2.92 -25.56 -30.99
C GLY A 457 -2.05 -26.46 -31.90
N ARG A 458 -1.17 -25.88 -32.72
CA ARG A 458 -0.27 -26.61 -33.64
C ARG A 458 1.16 -26.64 -33.13
N TRP A 459 1.76 -27.83 -33.03
CA TRP A 459 3.10 -28.02 -32.46
C TRP A 459 4.20 -27.70 -33.46
N LEU A 460 5.20 -26.93 -33.05
CA LEU A 460 6.43 -26.71 -33.81
C LEU A 460 7.24 -28.00 -33.93
N SER A 461 7.97 -28.17 -35.04
CA SER A 461 8.74 -29.38 -35.31
C SER A 461 10.07 -29.44 -34.54
N ALA A 462 10.65 -28.28 -34.23
CA ALA A 462 11.89 -28.19 -33.47
C ALA A 462 11.63 -28.24 -31.96
N SER A 463 12.34 -29.12 -31.26
CA SER A 463 12.58 -28.97 -29.83
C SER A 463 13.77 -28.04 -29.63
N SER A 464 13.69 -27.10 -28.69
CA SER A 464 14.80 -26.22 -28.31
C SER A 464 15.48 -26.80 -27.06
N PRO A 465 16.56 -27.61 -27.20
CA PRO A 465 17.16 -28.31 -26.06
C PRO A 465 18.04 -27.41 -25.19
N LEU A 466 18.59 -26.32 -25.74
CA LEU A 466 19.49 -25.42 -25.02
C LEU A 466 18.78 -24.11 -24.63
N PRO A 467 19.15 -23.47 -23.50
CA PRO A 467 18.59 -22.17 -23.10
C PRO A 467 18.70 -21.09 -24.18
N SER A 468 19.85 -21.00 -24.87
CA SER A 468 20.04 -20.05 -25.98
C SER A 468 19.08 -20.28 -27.16
N ASP A 469 18.70 -21.53 -27.41
CA ASP A 469 17.73 -21.87 -28.45
C ASP A 469 16.30 -21.47 -28.04
N ILE A 470 16.02 -21.49 -26.73
CA ILE A 470 14.74 -21.02 -26.16
C ILE A 470 14.66 -19.50 -26.28
N GLU A 471 15.72 -18.77 -25.91
CA GLU A 471 15.75 -17.31 -26.03
C GLU A 471 15.59 -16.85 -27.48
N ALA A 472 16.31 -17.47 -28.41
CA ALA A 472 16.20 -17.15 -29.84
C ALA A 472 14.78 -17.45 -30.38
N LEU A 473 14.17 -18.56 -29.96
CA LEU A 473 12.79 -18.89 -30.32
C LEU A 473 11.80 -17.91 -29.69
N ALA A 474 11.97 -17.54 -28.42
CA ALA A 474 11.12 -16.58 -27.72
C ALA A 474 11.15 -15.20 -28.40
N GLN A 475 12.32 -14.73 -28.81
CA GLN A 475 12.46 -13.50 -29.60
C GLN A 475 11.77 -13.62 -30.96
N THR A 476 11.91 -14.77 -31.63
CA THR A 476 11.24 -15.04 -32.91
C THR A 476 9.71 -15.04 -32.75
N LEU A 477 9.19 -15.67 -31.69
CA LEU A 477 7.77 -15.70 -31.36
C LEU A 477 7.24 -14.29 -31.05
N ARG A 478 7.96 -13.50 -30.22
CA ARG A 478 7.61 -12.11 -29.93
C ARG A 478 7.57 -11.24 -31.18
N ALA A 479 8.53 -11.44 -32.09
CA ALA A 479 8.55 -10.72 -33.36
C ALA A 479 7.40 -11.16 -34.29
N ALA A 480 7.06 -12.45 -34.32
CA ALA A 480 5.99 -12.97 -35.15
C ALA A 480 4.58 -12.69 -34.60
N TYR A 481 4.41 -12.58 -33.29
CA TYR A 481 3.12 -12.41 -32.59
C TYR A 481 3.20 -11.22 -31.62
N PRO A 482 3.28 -9.98 -32.12
CA PRO A 482 3.55 -8.79 -31.32
C PRO A 482 2.47 -8.44 -30.29
N ARG A 483 1.24 -8.94 -30.45
CA ARG A 483 0.14 -8.80 -29.47
C ARG A 483 0.17 -9.85 -28.36
N GLU A 484 0.82 -10.98 -28.57
CA GLU A 484 0.91 -12.02 -27.55
C GLU A 484 1.90 -11.58 -26.48
N ARG A 485 1.37 -11.08 -25.38
CA ARG A 485 2.14 -10.66 -24.20
C ARG A 485 2.26 -11.74 -23.15
N ALA A 486 1.50 -12.83 -23.29
CA ALA A 486 1.41 -13.87 -22.29
C ALA A 486 1.40 -15.26 -22.93
N LEU A 487 1.87 -16.24 -22.17
CA LEU A 487 1.99 -17.64 -22.60
C LEU A 487 1.24 -18.55 -21.64
N SER A 488 0.69 -19.65 -22.14
CA SER A 488 0.26 -20.76 -21.28
C SER A 488 1.37 -21.81 -21.16
N LEU A 489 1.48 -22.44 -20.00
CA LEU A 489 2.48 -23.46 -19.66
C LEU A 489 1.82 -24.70 -19.07
N SER A 490 2.13 -25.88 -19.60
CA SER A 490 1.86 -27.17 -18.97
C SER A 490 3.18 -27.83 -18.53
N LEU A 491 3.16 -28.47 -17.35
CA LEU A 491 4.33 -29.13 -16.75
C LEU A 491 4.10 -30.65 -16.70
N ALA A 492 5.11 -31.43 -17.05
CA ALA A 492 5.12 -32.87 -16.83
C ALA A 492 5.72 -33.22 -15.46
N GLY A 493 5.40 -34.40 -14.93
CA GLY A 493 5.92 -34.87 -13.63
C GLY A 493 7.42 -35.22 -13.62
N ASP A 494 8.10 -35.17 -14.77
CA ASP A 494 9.55 -35.41 -14.90
C ASP A 494 10.38 -34.12 -15.02
N VAL A 495 9.78 -32.95 -14.79
CA VAL A 495 10.45 -31.64 -14.86
C VAL A 495 11.34 -31.42 -13.63
N GLN A 496 12.56 -30.95 -13.86
CA GLN A 496 13.49 -30.54 -12.81
C GLN A 496 13.38 -29.03 -12.50
N PRO A 497 13.72 -28.58 -11.28
CA PRO A 497 13.63 -27.16 -10.91
C PRO A 497 14.40 -26.26 -11.87
N ARG A 498 15.61 -26.68 -12.24
CA ARG A 498 16.46 -25.94 -13.18
C ARG A 498 15.83 -25.78 -14.56
N GLN A 499 15.11 -26.79 -15.07
CA GLN A 499 14.47 -26.71 -16.37
C GLN A 499 13.33 -25.68 -16.38
N LEU A 500 12.57 -25.59 -15.28
CA LEU A 500 11.52 -24.60 -15.11
C LEU A 500 12.09 -23.19 -15.02
N VAL A 501 13.15 -23.02 -14.21
CA VAL A 501 13.86 -21.75 -14.06
C VAL A 501 14.45 -21.28 -15.39
N ASP A 502 15.22 -22.12 -16.08
CA ASP A 502 15.86 -21.77 -17.35
C ASP A 502 14.81 -21.38 -18.41
N LEU A 503 13.65 -22.06 -18.43
CA LEU A 503 12.53 -21.71 -19.30
C LEU A 503 11.95 -20.33 -18.96
N LEU A 504 11.62 -20.08 -17.69
CA LEU A 504 11.01 -18.81 -17.28
C LEU A 504 11.97 -17.64 -17.46
N ALA A 505 13.28 -17.85 -17.24
CA ALA A 505 14.29 -16.84 -17.46
C ALA A 505 14.33 -16.42 -18.93
N ALA A 506 14.27 -17.39 -19.85
CA ALA A 506 14.26 -17.11 -21.29
C ALA A 506 12.95 -16.47 -21.79
N LEU A 507 11.81 -16.76 -21.15
CA LEU A 507 10.49 -16.26 -21.58
C LEU A 507 10.10 -14.92 -20.96
N SER A 508 10.23 -14.79 -19.64
CA SER A 508 9.76 -13.65 -18.85
C SER A 508 10.84 -13.01 -17.98
N GLY A 509 12.07 -13.52 -18.00
CA GLY A 509 13.21 -12.95 -17.29
C GLY A 509 13.98 -11.89 -18.09
N GLY A 510 14.95 -11.26 -17.43
CA GLY A 510 15.85 -10.27 -18.02
C GLY A 510 15.29 -8.85 -18.12
N VAL A 511 16.13 -7.90 -18.54
CA VAL A 511 15.79 -6.46 -18.64
C VAL A 511 14.73 -6.18 -19.71
N SER A 512 14.63 -7.05 -20.72
CA SER A 512 13.68 -6.92 -21.83
C SER A 512 12.99 -8.26 -22.09
N PRO A 513 12.09 -8.69 -21.19
CA PRO A 513 11.48 -10.01 -21.27
C PRO A 513 10.70 -10.17 -22.58
N ALA A 514 10.71 -11.39 -23.14
CA ALA A 514 10.02 -11.67 -24.39
C ALA A 514 8.49 -11.59 -24.20
N PHE A 515 8.02 -12.06 -23.05
CA PHE A 515 6.63 -12.08 -22.63
C PHE A 515 6.49 -11.46 -21.24
N LEU A 516 5.36 -10.79 -21.00
CA LEU A 516 5.06 -10.15 -19.72
C LEU A 516 4.60 -11.15 -18.65
N ALA A 517 4.03 -12.28 -19.06
CA ALA A 517 3.46 -13.26 -18.13
C ALA A 517 3.53 -14.69 -18.68
N VAL A 518 3.83 -15.64 -17.80
CA VAL A 518 3.72 -17.08 -18.06
C VAL A 518 2.70 -17.68 -17.10
N GLY A 519 1.67 -18.33 -17.65
CA GLY A 519 0.56 -18.90 -16.90
C GLY A 519 0.59 -20.41 -16.88
N TRP A 520 0.89 -21.01 -15.73
CA TRP A 520 0.81 -22.44 -15.52
C TRP A 520 -0.64 -22.92 -15.42
N THR A 521 -1.01 -23.90 -16.24
CA THR A 521 -2.34 -24.54 -16.22
C THR A 521 -2.23 -25.91 -15.55
N PRO A 522 -2.43 -26.02 -14.22
CA PRO A 522 -2.18 -27.25 -13.46
C PRO A 522 -3.06 -28.43 -13.92
N ASP A 523 -4.30 -28.16 -14.33
CA ASP A 523 -5.27 -29.19 -14.75
C ASP A 523 -5.09 -29.68 -16.20
N VAL A 524 -4.16 -29.08 -16.96
CA VAL A 524 -3.86 -29.48 -18.34
C VAL A 524 -2.57 -30.28 -18.33
N PRO A 525 -2.63 -31.63 -18.33
CA PRO A 525 -1.43 -32.44 -18.25
C PRO A 525 -0.57 -32.26 -19.50
N ALA A 526 0.74 -32.12 -19.28
CA ALA A 526 1.73 -32.20 -20.33
C ALA A 526 1.66 -33.61 -20.97
N GLN A 527 1.17 -33.71 -22.20
CA GLN A 527 0.99 -35.01 -22.87
C GLN A 527 2.35 -35.66 -23.20
N PRO A 528 2.59 -36.94 -22.85
CA PRO A 528 3.84 -37.63 -23.17
C PRO A 528 4.03 -37.98 -24.66
N THR A 529 3.15 -37.51 -25.54
CA THR A 529 3.07 -37.96 -26.92
C THR A 529 3.99 -37.17 -27.85
N ILE A 530 4.74 -37.90 -28.68
CA ILE A 530 5.40 -37.35 -29.87
C ILE A 530 4.28 -36.91 -30.83
N ALA A 531 3.71 -35.71 -30.59
CA ALA A 531 2.82 -35.08 -31.56
C ALA A 531 3.57 -35.03 -32.89
N ALA A 532 2.92 -35.51 -33.96
CA ALA A 532 3.49 -35.55 -35.29
C ALA A 532 4.01 -34.15 -35.65
N GLN A 533 5.19 -34.08 -36.26
CA GLN A 533 5.76 -32.83 -36.76
C GLN A 533 4.73 -32.14 -37.67
N GLN A 534 4.44 -30.88 -37.41
CA GLN A 534 3.51 -30.08 -38.21
C GLN A 534 4.31 -28.98 -38.92
N PRO A 535 4.95 -29.29 -40.06
CA PRO A 535 5.82 -28.34 -40.77
C PRO A 535 5.07 -27.07 -41.21
N GLU A 536 3.74 -27.12 -41.28
CA GLU A 536 2.89 -25.94 -41.53
C GLU A 536 3.01 -24.88 -40.42
N ALA A 537 3.17 -25.30 -39.16
CA ALA A 537 3.32 -24.37 -38.03
C ALA A 537 4.67 -23.65 -38.08
N ASP A 538 5.74 -24.38 -38.41
CA ASP A 538 7.07 -23.80 -38.60
C ASP A 538 7.07 -22.82 -39.78
N ALA A 539 6.47 -23.21 -40.92
CA ALA A 539 6.36 -22.34 -42.10
C ALA A 539 5.56 -21.06 -41.83
N LEU A 540 4.50 -21.15 -41.01
CA LEU A 540 3.70 -19.99 -40.60
C LEU A 540 4.52 -19.05 -39.69
N LEU A 541 5.22 -19.61 -38.70
CA LEU A 541 6.11 -18.85 -37.81
C LEU A 541 7.18 -18.11 -38.62
N ASP A 542 7.87 -18.82 -39.53
CA ASP A 542 8.90 -18.25 -40.39
C ASP A 542 8.35 -17.13 -41.28
N SER A 543 7.16 -17.34 -41.87
CA SER A 543 6.48 -16.34 -42.69
C SER A 543 6.15 -15.08 -41.88
N ARG A 544 5.59 -15.22 -40.68
CA ARG A 544 5.27 -14.07 -39.81
C ARG A 544 6.53 -13.36 -39.31
N ALA A 545 7.56 -14.11 -38.89
CA ALA A 545 8.84 -13.55 -38.46
C ALA A 545 9.59 -12.84 -39.60
N ALA A 546 9.42 -13.28 -40.85
CA ALA A 546 9.98 -12.60 -42.02
C ALA A 546 9.32 -11.22 -42.25
N LEU A 547 8.02 -11.08 -41.97
CA LEU A 547 7.32 -9.79 -42.08
C LEU A 547 7.85 -8.76 -41.08
N GLY A 548 8.19 -9.19 -39.86
CA GLY A 548 8.78 -8.32 -38.84
C GLY A 548 10.25 -7.93 -39.11
N ARG A 549 10.95 -8.72 -39.94
CA ARG A 549 12.35 -8.47 -40.36
C ARG A 549 12.46 -7.76 -41.71
N ALA A 550 11.36 -7.64 -42.46
CA ALA A 550 11.36 -6.95 -43.73
C ALA A 550 11.82 -5.50 -43.53
N ARG A 551 12.57 -4.96 -44.49
CA ARG A 551 12.85 -3.52 -44.50
C ARG A 551 11.55 -2.80 -44.81
N LEU A 552 10.96 -2.22 -43.78
CA LEU A 552 9.75 -1.44 -43.89
C LEU A 552 10.11 0.04 -43.84
N GLU A 553 9.34 0.84 -44.58
CA GLU A 553 9.42 2.29 -44.55
C GLU A 553 8.06 2.84 -44.11
N ILE A 554 8.07 3.94 -43.35
CA ILE A 554 6.87 4.69 -43.05
C ILE A 554 7.00 6.07 -43.69
N ALA A 555 5.99 6.41 -44.48
CA ALA A 555 5.75 7.80 -44.86
C ALA A 555 4.75 8.41 -43.87
N ILE A 556 5.14 9.52 -43.23
CA ILE A 556 4.30 10.27 -42.29
C ILE A 556 3.65 11.41 -43.07
N GLU A 557 2.32 11.42 -43.12
CA GLU A 557 1.50 12.52 -43.63
C GLU A 557 0.87 13.22 -42.41
N ALA A 558 1.50 14.31 -41.96
CA ALA A 558 1.05 15.12 -40.81
C ALA A 558 0.59 16.53 -41.26
N PRO A 559 -0.27 17.21 -40.49
CA PRO A 559 -0.70 18.57 -40.79
C PRO A 559 0.47 19.56 -40.81
N ASP A 560 0.35 20.61 -41.65
CA ASP A 560 1.33 21.68 -41.72
C ASP A 560 1.44 22.40 -40.37
N GLY A 561 2.68 22.57 -39.87
CA GLY A 561 2.95 23.33 -38.64
C GLY A 561 3.03 22.52 -37.33
N LEU A 562 3.05 21.18 -37.41
CA LEU A 562 3.31 20.34 -36.23
C LEU A 562 4.67 20.71 -35.58
N PRO A 563 4.74 20.91 -34.24
CA PRO A 563 6.00 21.20 -33.55
C PRO A 563 7.07 20.12 -33.81
N ALA A 564 8.34 20.51 -33.86
CA ALA A 564 9.44 19.57 -34.13
C ALA A 564 9.53 18.43 -33.12
N ASP A 565 9.25 18.72 -31.84
CA ASP A 565 9.24 17.71 -30.77
C ASP A 565 8.08 16.71 -30.95
N ASP A 566 6.92 17.19 -31.40
CA ASP A 566 5.75 16.35 -31.70
C ASP A 566 6.02 15.51 -32.96
N LEU A 567 6.68 16.05 -33.98
CA LEU A 567 7.10 15.30 -35.16
C LEU A 567 8.07 14.16 -34.79
N ALA A 568 9.08 14.44 -33.95
CA ALA A 568 10.02 13.41 -33.48
C ALA A 568 9.31 12.29 -32.67
N ARG A 569 8.31 12.66 -31.87
CA ARG A 569 7.46 11.68 -31.16
C ARG A 569 6.63 10.84 -32.12
N VAL A 570 6.10 11.45 -33.18
CA VAL A 570 5.35 10.74 -34.24
C VAL A 570 6.27 9.79 -35.02
N GLU A 571 7.52 10.18 -35.30
CA GLU A 571 8.52 9.30 -35.90
C GLU A 571 8.81 8.09 -35.01
N GLN A 572 8.98 8.29 -33.70
CA GLN A 572 9.16 7.20 -32.75
C GLN A 572 7.92 6.29 -32.65
N ALA A 573 6.73 6.88 -32.68
CA ALA A 573 5.46 6.14 -32.71
C ALA A 573 5.31 5.32 -34.00
N ALA A 574 5.72 5.87 -35.13
CA ALA A 574 5.75 5.20 -36.42
C ALA A 574 6.63 3.93 -36.34
N ASP A 575 7.87 4.04 -35.84
CA ASP A 575 8.75 2.88 -35.66
C ASP A 575 8.13 1.81 -34.75
N ALA A 576 7.40 2.22 -33.70
CA ALA A 576 6.70 1.28 -32.83
C ALA A 576 5.58 0.53 -33.55
N THR A 577 4.88 1.16 -34.51
CA THR A 577 3.81 0.52 -35.30
C THR A 577 4.32 -0.46 -36.36
N LEU A 578 5.55 -0.31 -36.86
CA LEU A 578 6.16 -1.30 -37.78
C LEU A 578 6.22 -2.70 -37.19
N ALA A 579 6.44 -2.79 -35.87
CA ALA A 579 6.47 -4.06 -35.16
C ALA A 579 5.12 -4.81 -35.19
N CYS A 580 4.02 -4.18 -35.62
CA CYS A 580 2.70 -4.79 -35.71
C CYS A 580 2.38 -5.42 -37.08
N VAL A 581 3.19 -5.16 -38.12
CA VAL A 581 2.98 -5.71 -39.48
C VAL A 581 2.81 -7.23 -39.53
N PRO A 582 3.47 -8.05 -38.70
CA PRO A 582 3.25 -9.50 -38.65
C PRO A 582 1.78 -9.91 -38.40
N GLU A 583 0.94 -9.06 -37.79
CA GLU A 583 -0.48 -9.34 -37.59
C GLU A 583 -1.29 -9.43 -38.89
N LEU A 584 -0.74 -8.94 -40.01
CA LEU A 584 -1.35 -9.07 -41.32
C LEU A 584 -1.28 -10.49 -41.91
N GLU A 585 -0.36 -11.32 -41.40
CA GLU A 585 -0.08 -12.69 -41.88
C GLU A 585 0.30 -12.77 -43.37
N ALA A 586 0.60 -11.62 -43.99
CA ALA A 586 0.89 -11.52 -45.40
C ALA A 586 1.69 -10.25 -45.69
N ALA A 587 2.39 -10.26 -46.84
CA ALA A 587 3.12 -9.10 -47.31
C ALA A 587 2.21 -7.87 -47.48
N LEU A 588 2.80 -6.70 -47.23
CA LEU A 588 2.15 -5.41 -47.47
C LEU A 588 1.77 -5.27 -48.96
N PRO A 589 0.64 -4.63 -49.27
CA PRO A 589 0.31 -4.29 -50.65
C PRO A 589 1.33 -3.28 -51.21
N ALA A 590 1.52 -3.29 -52.54
CA ALA A 590 2.48 -2.41 -53.20
C ALA A 590 2.22 -0.91 -52.97
N GLY A 591 0.96 -0.51 -52.71
CA GLY A 591 0.60 0.88 -52.37
C GLY A 591 0.74 1.23 -50.89
N GLY A 592 1.16 0.28 -50.05
CA GLY A 592 1.22 0.42 -48.60
C GLY A 592 -0.14 0.38 -47.90
N LEU A 593 -0.11 0.41 -46.57
CA LEU A 593 -1.30 0.49 -45.72
C LEU A 593 -1.28 1.80 -44.92
N PRO A 594 -2.27 2.70 -45.13
CA PRO A 594 -2.38 3.93 -44.34
C PRO A 594 -3.11 3.65 -43.02
N LEU A 595 -2.42 3.89 -41.90
CA LEU A 595 -2.95 3.91 -40.54
C LEU A 595 -3.14 5.36 -40.11
N ASN A 596 -4.37 5.75 -39.81
CA ASN A 596 -4.69 7.08 -39.33
C ASN A 596 -4.74 7.08 -37.81
N LEU A 597 -3.99 7.99 -37.22
CA LEU A 597 -3.94 8.28 -35.79
C LEU A 597 -4.88 9.47 -35.53
N HIS A 598 -5.87 9.27 -34.67
CA HIS A 598 -6.85 10.29 -34.31
C HIS A 598 -6.62 10.76 -32.87
N PHE A 599 -6.65 12.06 -32.65
CA PHE A 599 -6.30 12.68 -31.37
C PHE A 599 -7.46 13.49 -30.82
N GLU A 600 -7.72 13.35 -29.52
CA GLU A 600 -8.68 14.15 -28.76
C GLU A 600 -7.93 14.87 -27.63
N ALA A 601 -7.99 16.20 -27.62
CA ALA A 601 -7.27 17.04 -26.66
C ALA A 601 -5.76 16.69 -26.54
N GLY A 602 -5.14 16.31 -27.65
CA GLY A 602 -3.72 15.94 -27.73
C GLY A 602 -3.41 14.50 -27.33
N GLN A 603 -4.37 13.72 -26.82
CA GLN A 603 -4.20 12.30 -26.54
C GLN A 603 -4.66 11.45 -27.72
N LEU A 604 -3.93 10.36 -28.01
CA LEU A 604 -4.36 9.40 -29.03
C LEU A 604 -5.68 8.73 -28.60
N ALA A 605 -6.73 8.93 -29.40
CA ALA A 605 -8.05 8.37 -29.18
C ALA A 605 -8.19 7.02 -29.91
N THR A 606 -7.94 7.00 -31.22
CA THR A 606 -8.10 5.80 -32.05
C THR A 606 -7.03 5.69 -33.14
N VAL A 607 -6.78 4.44 -33.55
CA VAL A 607 -5.98 4.07 -34.72
C VAL A 607 -6.87 3.32 -35.69
N GLU A 608 -7.02 3.83 -36.91
CA GLU A 608 -7.90 3.25 -37.93
C GLU A 608 -7.20 3.12 -39.27
N LEU A 609 -7.41 2.01 -39.97
CA LEU A 609 -6.80 1.73 -41.24
C LEU A 609 -7.71 2.19 -42.38
N GLN A 610 -7.29 3.22 -43.12
CA GLN A 610 -8.08 3.78 -44.22
C GLN A 610 -7.81 3.09 -45.55
N LEU A 611 -8.47 1.97 -45.81
CA LEU A 611 -8.32 1.30 -47.10
C LEU A 611 -9.00 2.08 -48.25
N PRO A 612 -8.29 2.36 -49.36
CA PRO A 612 -8.90 2.88 -50.57
C PRO A 612 -10.05 1.99 -51.02
N ARG A 613 -11.13 2.57 -51.58
CA ARG A 613 -12.31 1.81 -52.08
C ARG A 613 -11.95 0.68 -53.06
N ARG A 614 -10.82 0.78 -53.77
CA ARG A 614 -10.31 -0.25 -54.69
C ARG A 614 -9.84 -1.52 -53.97
N ASP A 615 -9.50 -1.41 -52.69
CA ASP A 615 -9.02 -2.49 -51.83
C ASP A 615 -10.12 -3.09 -50.93
N ALA A 616 -11.40 -2.77 -51.20
CA ALA A 616 -12.56 -3.33 -50.49
C ALA A 616 -12.66 -4.88 -50.54
N ARG A 617 -11.90 -5.53 -51.42
CA ARG A 617 -11.75 -7.00 -51.44
C ARG A 617 -10.70 -7.49 -50.43
N LEU A 618 -9.62 -6.74 -50.24
CA LEU A 618 -8.63 -6.98 -49.19
C LEU A 618 -9.28 -6.82 -47.81
N ALA A 619 -10.02 -5.71 -47.62
CA ALA A 619 -10.77 -5.42 -46.39
C ALA A 619 -11.72 -6.57 -45.99
N ARG A 620 -12.46 -7.14 -46.96
CA ARG A 620 -13.40 -8.24 -46.70
C ARG A 620 -12.73 -9.58 -46.43
N ASN A 621 -11.63 -9.87 -47.11
CA ASN A 621 -10.95 -11.16 -46.98
C ASN A 621 -10.00 -11.21 -45.77
N ARG A 622 -9.65 -10.07 -45.18
CA ARG A 622 -8.67 -9.94 -44.10
C ARG A 622 -9.15 -9.04 -42.96
N ALA A 623 -10.47 -8.94 -42.77
CA ALA A 623 -11.06 -8.05 -41.77
C ALA A 623 -10.46 -8.29 -40.36
N SER A 624 -10.33 -9.56 -39.97
CA SER A 624 -9.72 -9.93 -38.68
C SER A 624 -8.25 -9.55 -38.56
N GLN A 625 -7.45 -9.73 -39.62
CA GLN A 625 -6.04 -9.35 -39.60
C GLN A 625 -5.83 -7.83 -39.54
N ILE A 626 -6.72 -7.06 -40.19
CA ILE A 626 -6.71 -5.60 -40.14
C ILE A 626 -7.06 -5.13 -38.72
N GLU A 627 -8.12 -5.67 -38.13
CA GLU A 627 -8.50 -5.37 -36.74
C GLU A 627 -7.37 -5.71 -35.76
N HIS A 628 -6.65 -6.81 -36.00
CA HIS A 628 -5.48 -7.16 -35.18
C HIS A 628 -4.32 -6.18 -35.36
N LEU A 629 -4.04 -5.70 -36.57
CA LEU A 629 -3.01 -4.68 -36.81
C LEU A 629 -3.38 -3.36 -36.10
N GLU A 630 -4.62 -2.90 -36.24
CA GLU A 630 -5.14 -1.69 -35.59
C GLU A 630 -5.04 -1.80 -34.07
N ALA A 631 -5.52 -2.90 -33.50
CA ALA A 631 -5.43 -3.15 -32.06
C ALA A 631 -3.97 -3.20 -31.57
N CYS A 632 -3.06 -3.84 -32.32
CA CYS A 632 -1.64 -3.85 -31.98
C CYS A 632 -1.05 -2.44 -31.96
N ALA A 633 -1.37 -1.63 -32.97
CA ALA A 633 -0.90 -0.25 -33.08
C ALA A 633 -1.46 0.60 -31.93
N GLN A 634 -2.75 0.48 -31.63
CA GLN A 634 -3.40 1.15 -30.50
C GLN A 634 -2.72 0.78 -29.18
N ASP A 635 -2.51 -0.51 -28.91
CA ASP A 635 -1.89 -0.99 -27.67
C ASP A 635 -0.45 -0.47 -27.50
N ARG A 636 0.31 -0.38 -28.59
CA ARG A 636 1.69 0.15 -28.57
C ARG A 636 1.78 1.66 -28.41
N LEU A 637 0.74 2.37 -28.83
CA LEU A 637 0.66 3.82 -28.74
C LEU A 637 -0.20 4.28 -27.55
N LEU A 638 -0.51 3.38 -26.62
CA LEU A 638 -1.25 3.71 -25.41
C LEU A 638 -0.50 4.77 -24.58
N GLY A 639 -1.19 5.86 -24.24
CA GLY A 639 -0.59 7.00 -23.54
C GLY A 639 0.22 7.96 -24.43
N PHE A 640 0.23 7.74 -25.75
CA PHE A 640 0.85 8.66 -26.69
C PHE A 640 0.12 10.01 -26.70
N HIS A 641 0.89 11.08 -26.58
CA HIS A 641 0.37 12.44 -26.49
C HIS A 641 1.20 13.42 -27.32
N LEU A 642 0.50 14.37 -27.92
CA LEU A 642 1.05 15.52 -28.62
C LEU A 642 0.82 16.78 -27.78
N SER A 643 1.78 17.70 -27.86
CA SER A 643 1.67 19.00 -27.17
C SER A 643 0.57 19.89 -27.75
N GLN A 644 0.26 19.71 -29.04
CA GLN A 644 -0.83 20.36 -29.74
C GLN A 644 -1.76 19.32 -30.37
N THR A 645 -3.07 19.56 -30.30
CA THR A 645 -4.03 18.71 -31.00
C THR A 645 -3.96 19.04 -32.49
N PRO A 646 -3.60 18.10 -33.38
CA PRO A 646 -3.72 18.33 -34.81
C PRO A 646 -5.19 18.62 -35.17
N ASP A 647 -5.43 19.37 -36.25
CA ASP A 647 -6.78 19.59 -36.79
C ASP A 647 -7.52 18.24 -37.00
N GLU A 648 -8.84 18.26 -37.23
CA GLU A 648 -9.72 17.07 -37.42
C GLU A 648 -9.21 16.01 -38.41
N SER A 649 -8.19 16.32 -39.21
CA SER A 649 -7.57 15.46 -40.23
C SER A 649 -6.69 14.33 -39.66
N GLY A 650 -6.26 14.41 -38.39
CA GLY A 650 -5.38 13.41 -37.76
C GLY A 650 -3.97 13.34 -38.39
N ILE A 651 -3.21 12.29 -38.05
CA ILE A 651 -1.90 11.98 -38.65
C ILE A 651 -2.00 10.64 -39.37
N THR A 652 -1.54 10.56 -40.61
CA THR A 652 -1.56 9.31 -41.38
C THR A 652 -0.15 8.72 -41.47
N LEU A 653 0.01 7.48 -41.02
CA LEU A 653 1.21 6.66 -41.17
C LEU A 653 1.01 5.68 -42.33
N ARG A 654 1.74 5.83 -43.43
CA ARG A 654 1.67 4.87 -44.55
C ARG A 654 2.82 3.87 -44.45
N LEU A 655 2.46 2.62 -44.14
CA LEU A 655 3.40 1.50 -44.05
C LEU A 655 3.68 0.92 -45.45
N THR A 656 4.94 0.93 -45.90
CA THR A 656 5.35 0.35 -47.19
C THR A 656 6.51 -0.64 -47.02
N ALA A 657 6.58 -1.63 -47.90
CA ALA A 657 7.79 -2.45 -48.03
C ALA A 657 8.85 -1.65 -48.79
N LYS A 658 10.09 -1.66 -48.32
CA LYS A 658 11.24 -1.08 -49.02
C LYS A 658 11.61 -2.01 -50.18
N GLU A 659 11.65 -1.47 -51.40
CA GLU A 659 12.07 -2.21 -52.61
C GLU A 659 13.55 -2.63 -52.58
#